data_AF-A0A1V5WFX4-F1
#
_entry.id   AF-A0A1V5WFX4-F1
#
_cell.length_a   1.000
_cell.length_b   1.000
_cell.length_c   1.000
_cell.angle_alpha   90.00
_cell.angle_beta   90.00
_cell.angle_gamma   90.00
#
_symmetry.space_group_name_H-M   'P 1'
#
loop_
_entity.id
_entity.type
_entity.pdbx_description
1 polymer ?
#
loop_
_entity_poly.entity_id
_entity_poly.type
_entity_poly.pdbx_seq_one_letter_code
_entity_poly.pdbx_strand_id
1 'polypeptide(L)'
;MARVVSNGYKPDAPVIGLLINQIEGRYQSLIRRGLADLARETGVHLKIFVGRSLGSPYGNEDLFNRIYSLAGGSSHEELPDGLVVTAGSIGSFLEQEQNLAFLDSFKPMPLVTIGMTLPGYPSVETDNAGGMTALTEHLVQSHDFARFAFLTGPDHSPDAAARLVSWNETLERHGIPEERRIVYPGDLSYGSGQALAAHFASESRLPFDVLSCANDDMALGFIQNMGRQGFSCPRDYAVTGFDDIQEAGFLSPLLTTVHQPLYEQAYTAGLRLLQQLGLSGLPVAPDDSLACLPVIRESCGCTDIPLITATDRPEKTRLPLPAEVKDKTAEAVTSLTSAAVLDLRKFVDRPLFLQVLSGLLDFTGNWDDFSNRWHVILSAVRRDLATDGGDIRTLRYLEDLFASAFALLTRKSTEHHARELSLLRDTLHFFRELSLELAPVTDEETLVRLLKKNVPLAGCTRVILALHRPNPKNPETDEEDGFYDDVELVPCLDTPGGTDSVRMPLLGITQSYGYIILEGTGLDALVFESLRDQVSQTLESIARTKDREQVEQALRDSEERYREMAAAVPVMVLETDTLLRIEYRNAAAASGLVIPDDAALKSLKTYLEPEDASLAEDAVQRVRETRELNSPGIRLVSPDRRRYIPVVKISGKFDQKGNLVRIRWDALDPLPFLNSGILPDKEFFTAHKITGREQEIVELQLQGYRIRDIAEKLFIAESTVKGHLTQVYNKLGITGKGELLRMLRDEQVGRFGFSAYVFSLVNSLLSPDEN
;
A
#
# COMPACT_ATOMS: atom_id res chain seq x y z
N MET A 1 29.91 -40.22 -14.62
CA MET A 1 30.22 -38.89 -15.18
C MET A 1 29.51 -38.75 -16.52
N ALA A 2 28.22 -38.38 -16.50
CA ALA A 2 27.47 -37.99 -17.69
C ALA A 2 27.46 -36.45 -17.73
N ARG A 3 27.75 -35.86 -18.90
CA ARG A 3 27.84 -34.42 -19.12
C ARG A 3 26.48 -33.77 -18.85
N VAL A 4 26.39 -33.00 -17.76
CA VAL A 4 25.42 -31.90 -17.64
C VAL A 4 25.83 -30.89 -18.71
N VAL A 5 25.03 -30.76 -19.77
CA VAL A 5 25.18 -29.66 -20.72
C VAL A 5 24.71 -28.42 -19.98
N SER A 6 25.66 -27.67 -19.43
CA SER A 6 25.42 -26.31 -18.95
C SER A 6 25.11 -25.44 -20.17
N ASN A 7 23.83 -25.27 -20.48
CA ASN A 7 23.41 -24.21 -21.40
C ASN A 7 23.65 -22.88 -20.67
N GLY A 8 24.80 -22.27 -20.97
CA GLY A 8 25.15 -20.93 -20.49
C GLY A 8 24.14 -19.90 -20.99
N TYR A 9 24.04 -18.81 -20.24
CA TYR A 9 23.28 -17.62 -20.57
C TYR A 9 23.51 -17.18 -22.02
N LYS A 10 22.42 -17.05 -22.81
CA LYS A 10 22.45 -16.55 -24.19
C LYS A 10 21.76 -15.18 -24.22
N PRO A 11 22.48 -14.09 -24.52
CA PRO A 11 21.89 -12.75 -24.55
C PRO A 11 20.74 -12.61 -25.56
N ASP A 12 20.79 -13.32 -26.68
CA ASP A 12 19.81 -13.25 -27.77
C ASP A 12 18.70 -14.32 -27.70
N ALA A 13 18.50 -14.95 -26.53
CA ALA A 13 17.45 -15.96 -26.40
C ALA A 13 16.06 -15.30 -26.32
N PRO A 14 15.02 -15.93 -26.89
CA PRO A 14 13.65 -15.43 -26.78
C PRO A 14 13.22 -15.23 -25.32
N VAL A 15 12.38 -14.23 -25.09
CA VAL A 15 11.89 -13.84 -23.78
C VAL A 15 10.40 -14.12 -23.71
N ILE A 16 9.95 -14.90 -22.74
CA ILE A 16 8.53 -15.07 -22.43
C ILE A 16 8.18 -14.37 -21.13
N GLY A 17 6.96 -13.84 -21.05
CA GLY A 17 6.44 -13.19 -19.85
C GLY A 17 5.41 -14.04 -19.12
N LEU A 18 5.37 -13.94 -17.79
CA LEU A 18 4.31 -14.49 -16.93
C LEU A 18 3.64 -13.34 -16.19
N LEU A 19 2.34 -13.15 -16.39
CA LEU A 19 1.55 -12.26 -15.54
C LEU A 19 0.92 -13.10 -14.42
N ILE A 20 1.16 -12.70 -13.17
CA ILE A 20 0.65 -13.38 -11.97
C ILE A 20 0.21 -12.38 -10.89
N ASN A 21 -0.83 -12.72 -10.13
CA ASN A 21 -1.43 -11.83 -9.12
C ASN A 21 -0.72 -11.82 -7.76
N GLN A 22 0.31 -12.65 -7.58
CA GLN A 22 1.21 -12.66 -6.42
C GLN A 22 2.34 -13.65 -6.69
N ILE A 23 3.49 -13.46 -6.05
CA ILE A 23 4.62 -14.41 -6.15
C ILE A 23 4.65 -15.41 -5.00
N GLU A 24 4.17 -14.98 -3.84
CA GLU A 24 3.90 -15.84 -2.69
C GLU A 24 2.57 -16.58 -2.88
N GLY A 25 2.44 -17.72 -2.21
CA GLY A 25 1.23 -18.52 -2.24
C GLY A 25 1.46 -19.91 -2.77
N ARG A 26 0.69 -20.84 -2.22
CA ARG A 26 0.87 -22.27 -2.41
C ARG A 26 0.50 -22.67 -3.84
N TYR A 27 -0.55 -22.05 -4.38
CA TYR A 27 -0.97 -22.14 -5.77
C TYR A 27 0.06 -21.52 -6.74
N GLN A 28 0.49 -20.28 -6.48
CA GLN A 28 1.35 -19.50 -7.39
C GLN A 28 2.75 -20.09 -7.51
N SER A 29 3.26 -20.71 -6.45
CA SER A 29 4.57 -21.39 -6.46
C SER A 29 4.65 -22.48 -7.53
N LEU A 30 3.60 -23.30 -7.68
CA LEU A 30 3.55 -24.39 -8.65
C LEU A 30 3.46 -23.88 -10.08
N ILE A 31 2.66 -22.83 -10.32
CA ILE A 31 2.56 -22.16 -11.63
C ILE A 31 3.92 -21.58 -12.05
N ARG A 32 4.54 -20.78 -11.17
CA ARG A 32 5.86 -20.19 -11.43
C ARG A 32 6.88 -21.26 -11.77
N ARG A 33 6.90 -22.34 -10.98
CA ARG A 33 7.85 -23.42 -11.16
C ARG A 33 7.65 -24.16 -12.48
N GLY A 34 6.42 -24.46 -12.88
CA GLY A 34 6.12 -25.10 -14.15
C GLY A 34 6.69 -24.33 -15.34
N LEU A 35 6.51 -23.01 -15.34
CA LEU A 35 7.03 -22.16 -16.41
C LEU A 35 8.55 -21.94 -16.32
N ALA A 36 9.10 -21.82 -15.12
CA ALA A 36 10.55 -21.69 -14.89
C ALA A 36 11.34 -22.95 -15.30
N ASP A 37 10.81 -24.15 -15.00
CA ASP A 37 11.39 -25.40 -15.48
C ASP A 37 11.38 -25.46 -17.00
N LEU A 38 10.25 -25.12 -17.63
CA LEU A 38 10.15 -25.05 -19.10
C LEU A 38 11.17 -24.06 -19.68
N ALA A 39 11.29 -22.87 -19.10
CA ALA A 39 12.23 -21.84 -19.56
C ALA A 39 13.67 -22.36 -19.52
N ARG A 40 14.05 -23.03 -18.43
CA ARG A 40 15.38 -23.67 -18.29
C ARG A 40 15.61 -24.80 -19.29
N GLU A 41 14.61 -25.65 -19.52
CA GLU A 41 14.70 -26.79 -20.46
C GLU A 41 14.81 -26.34 -21.92
N THR A 42 14.08 -25.31 -22.29
CA THR A 42 14.02 -24.79 -23.67
C THR A 42 15.04 -23.69 -23.95
N GLY A 43 15.63 -23.10 -22.91
CA GLY A 43 16.64 -22.06 -23.00
C GLY A 43 16.09 -20.68 -23.35
N VAL A 44 14.80 -20.42 -23.11
CA VAL A 44 14.20 -19.08 -23.18
C VAL A 44 14.37 -18.35 -21.84
N HIS A 45 14.31 -17.02 -21.87
CA HIS A 45 14.29 -16.21 -20.65
C HIS A 45 12.87 -16.02 -20.14
N LEU A 46 12.70 -16.02 -18.83
CA LEU A 46 11.40 -15.81 -18.19
C LEU A 46 11.38 -14.49 -17.40
N LYS A 47 10.46 -13.60 -17.78
CA LYS A 47 10.12 -12.38 -17.03
C LYS A 47 8.79 -12.59 -16.30
N ILE A 48 8.77 -12.39 -15.00
CA ILE A 48 7.55 -12.54 -14.18
C ILE A 48 7.11 -11.16 -13.73
N PHE A 49 5.84 -10.81 -13.96
CA PHE A 49 5.23 -9.55 -13.57
C PHE A 49 4.21 -9.82 -12.48
N VAL A 50 4.49 -9.32 -11.27
CA VAL A 50 3.73 -9.64 -10.06
C VAL A 50 2.84 -8.47 -9.68
N GLY A 51 1.58 -8.53 -10.12
CA GLY A 51 0.55 -7.55 -9.76
C GLY A 51 -0.35 -8.09 -8.66
N ARG A 52 -1.65 -7.81 -8.78
CA ARG A 52 -2.75 -8.30 -7.94
C ARG A 52 -3.94 -8.70 -8.82
N SER A 53 -5.07 -9.05 -8.20
CA SER A 53 -6.28 -9.41 -8.93
C SER A 53 -6.97 -8.12 -9.39
N LEU A 54 -7.37 -8.06 -10.66
CA LEU A 54 -8.05 -6.89 -11.20
C LEU A 54 -9.48 -6.83 -10.67
N GLY A 55 -9.95 -5.63 -10.31
CA GLY A 55 -11.31 -5.42 -9.82
C GLY A 55 -11.59 -5.98 -8.42
N SER A 56 -10.56 -6.41 -7.70
CA SER A 56 -10.69 -6.90 -6.32
C SER A 56 -11.27 -5.83 -5.38
N PRO A 57 -12.19 -6.19 -4.46
CA PRO A 57 -12.78 -5.25 -3.52
C PRO A 57 -11.87 -4.88 -2.33
N TYR A 58 -10.65 -5.46 -2.24
CA TYR A 58 -9.83 -5.45 -1.04
C TYR A 58 -8.80 -4.32 -0.92
N GLY A 59 -8.73 -3.35 -1.85
CA GLY A 59 -7.96 -2.12 -1.66
C GLY A 59 -7.30 -1.54 -2.93
N ASN A 60 -6.17 -0.84 -2.75
CA ASN A 60 -5.38 -0.17 -3.80
C ASN A 60 -4.62 -1.15 -4.72
N GLU A 61 -5.28 -2.22 -5.17
CA GLU A 61 -4.69 -3.21 -6.08
C GLU A 61 -4.38 -2.61 -7.47
N ASP A 62 -5.09 -1.55 -7.87
CA ASP A 62 -4.86 -0.88 -9.15
C ASP A 62 -3.45 -0.31 -9.30
N LEU A 63 -2.85 0.21 -8.21
CA LEU A 63 -1.46 0.67 -8.22
C LEU A 63 -0.47 -0.50 -8.37
N PHE A 64 -0.78 -1.67 -7.82
CA PHE A 64 0.01 -2.89 -8.04
C PHE A 64 -0.06 -3.34 -9.49
N ASN A 65 -1.24 -3.23 -10.10
CA ASN A 65 -1.53 -3.76 -11.43
C ASN A 65 -0.89 -2.95 -12.56
N ARG A 66 -0.37 -1.73 -12.29
CA ARG A 66 0.47 -0.98 -13.24
C ARG A 66 1.68 -1.78 -13.71
N ILE A 67 2.18 -2.73 -12.90
CA ILE A 67 3.30 -3.58 -13.30
C ILE A 67 3.00 -4.42 -14.55
N TYR A 68 1.72 -4.74 -14.81
CA TYR A 68 1.34 -5.51 -15.99
C TYR A 68 1.54 -4.72 -17.29
N SER A 69 1.43 -3.38 -17.27
CA SER A 69 1.64 -2.57 -18.48
C SER A 69 3.07 -2.65 -18.99
N LEU A 70 4.05 -2.91 -18.11
CA LEU A 70 5.45 -3.13 -18.49
C LEU A 70 5.62 -4.31 -19.46
N ALA A 71 4.73 -5.30 -19.40
CA ALA A 71 4.72 -6.43 -20.34
C ALA A 71 4.20 -6.04 -21.73
N GLY A 72 3.38 -4.99 -21.84
CA GLY A 72 2.86 -4.44 -23.10
C GLY A 72 3.80 -3.43 -23.77
N GLY A 73 4.89 -3.07 -23.11
CA GLY A 73 5.96 -2.23 -23.63
C GLY A 73 6.11 -0.92 -22.87
N SER A 74 7.35 -0.64 -22.46
CA SER A 74 7.76 0.66 -21.91
C SER A 74 9.11 1.02 -22.53
N SER A 75 9.53 2.29 -22.44
CA SER A 75 10.86 2.73 -22.89
C SER A 75 12.03 2.09 -22.12
N HIS A 76 11.76 1.35 -21.05
CA HIS A 76 12.75 0.87 -20.08
C HIS A 76 12.90 -0.66 -20.00
N GLU A 77 12.00 -1.43 -20.60
CA GLU A 77 12.02 -2.90 -20.57
C GLU A 77 11.85 -3.47 -21.98
N GLU A 78 12.70 -4.44 -22.33
CA GLU A 78 12.53 -5.21 -23.56
C GLU A 78 11.23 -6.02 -23.50
N LEU A 79 10.42 -5.90 -24.54
CA LEU A 79 9.16 -6.61 -24.67
C LEU A 79 9.37 -8.13 -24.64
N PRO A 80 8.55 -8.88 -23.89
CA PRO A 80 8.44 -10.32 -24.11
C PRO A 80 7.97 -10.62 -25.55
N ASP A 81 8.44 -11.72 -26.11
CA ASP A 81 7.97 -12.26 -27.38
C ASP A 81 6.54 -12.82 -27.27
N GLY A 82 6.14 -13.22 -26.05
CA GLY A 82 4.82 -13.78 -25.76
C GLY A 82 4.51 -13.85 -24.26
N LEU A 83 3.23 -13.99 -23.91
CA LEU A 83 2.75 -13.99 -22.53
C LEU A 83 2.01 -15.27 -22.13
N VAL A 84 2.29 -15.75 -20.93
CA VAL A 84 1.40 -16.64 -20.17
C VAL A 84 0.70 -15.80 -19.12
N VAL A 85 -0.64 -15.87 -19.07
CA VAL A 85 -1.46 -15.07 -18.14
C VAL A 85 -2.25 -16.00 -17.24
N THR A 86 -2.10 -15.88 -15.92
CA THR A 86 -2.96 -16.60 -14.95
C THR A 86 -4.33 -15.94 -14.86
N ALA A 87 -5.10 -15.99 -15.94
CA ALA A 87 -6.38 -15.30 -16.09
C ALA A 87 -7.40 -15.71 -15.02
N GLY A 88 -7.40 -16.98 -14.58
CA GLY A 88 -8.26 -17.45 -13.50
C GLY A 88 -8.02 -16.77 -12.14
N SER A 89 -6.80 -16.31 -11.85
CA SER A 89 -6.47 -15.63 -10.59
C SER A 89 -6.39 -14.11 -10.72
N ILE A 90 -5.96 -13.59 -11.87
CA ILE A 90 -5.92 -12.15 -12.15
C ILE A 90 -7.33 -11.61 -12.40
N GLY A 91 -8.15 -12.35 -13.14
CA GLY A 91 -9.44 -11.90 -13.65
C GLY A 91 -10.65 -12.31 -12.84
N SER A 92 -10.47 -12.91 -11.65
CA SER A 92 -11.55 -13.56 -10.88
C SER A 92 -12.65 -12.63 -10.39
N PHE A 93 -12.41 -11.32 -10.35
CA PHE A 93 -13.38 -10.30 -9.94
C PHE A 93 -13.89 -9.46 -11.13
N LEU A 94 -13.44 -9.75 -12.34
CA LEU A 94 -13.82 -9.02 -13.54
C LEU A 94 -14.90 -9.76 -14.32
N GLU A 95 -15.77 -8.99 -14.97
CA GLU A 95 -16.65 -9.51 -16.00
C GLU A 95 -15.86 -9.97 -17.24
N GLN A 96 -16.49 -10.79 -18.09
CA GLN A 96 -15.83 -11.35 -19.26
C GLN A 96 -15.35 -10.25 -20.24
N GLU A 97 -16.14 -9.18 -20.46
CA GLU A 97 -15.70 -8.08 -21.32
C GLU A 97 -14.46 -7.36 -20.78
N GLN A 98 -14.36 -7.18 -19.46
CA GLN A 98 -13.22 -6.52 -18.81
C GLN A 98 -11.96 -7.39 -18.88
N ASN A 99 -12.11 -8.71 -18.69
CA ASN A 99 -11.03 -9.67 -18.88
C ASN A 99 -10.50 -9.66 -20.33
N LEU A 100 -11.41 -9.62 -21.31
CA LEU A 100 -11.03 -9.49 -22.73
C LEU A 100 -10.32 -8.16 -23.01
N ALA A 101 -10.81 -7.05 -22.46
CA ALA A 101 -10.18 -5.74 -22.63
C ALA A 101 -8.75 -5.70 -22.06
N PHE A 102 -8.53 -6.34 -20.90
CA PHE A 102 -7.20 -6.48 -20.32
C PHE A 102 -6.25 -7.27 -21.23
N LEU A 103 -6.67 -8.44 -21.74
CA LEU A 103 -5.83 -9.22 -22.65
C LEU A 103 -5.59 -8.51 -23.99
N ASP A 104 -6.61 -7.82 -24.51
CA ASP A 104 -6.52 -7.06 -25.75
C ASP A 104 -5.50 -5.92 -25.70
N SER A 105 -5.19 -5.40 -24.51
CA SER A 105 -4.16 -4.38 -24.31
C SER A 105 -2.75 -4.84 -24.68
N PHE A 106 -2.52 -6.16 -24.76
CA PHE A 106 -1.22 -6.75 -25.16
C PHE A 106 -1.13 -7.11 -26.64
N LYS A 107 -2.19 -6.93 -27.43
CA LYS A 107 -2.16 -7.23 -28.87
C LYS A 107 -1.12 -6.35 -29.60
N PRO A 108 -0.39 -6.88 -30.59
CA PRO A 108 -0.58 -8.19 -31.25
C PRO A 108 0.24 -9.34 -30.63
N MET A 109 0.74 -9.20 -29.40
CA MET A 109 1.59 -10.21 -28.77
C MET A 109 0.85 -11.55 -28.57
N PRO A 110 1.45 -12.70 -28.95
CA PRO A 110 0.90 -14.01 -28.66
C PRO A 110 0.73 -14.24 -27.16
N LEU A 111 -0.42 -14.78 -26.75
CA LEU A 111 -0.69 -15.03 -25.34
C LEU A 111 -1.52 -16.29 -25.10
N VAL A 112 -1.26 -16.95 -23.97
CA VAL A 112 -1.95 -18.16 -23.50
C VAL A 112 -2.45 -17.95 -22.08
N THR A 113 -3.72 -18.28 -21.82
CA THR A 113 -4.33 -18.13 -20.49
C THR A 113 -4.29 -19.43 -19.69
N ILE A 114 -4.29 -19.32 -18.36
CA ILE A 114 -4.45 -20.44 -17.41
C ILE A 114 -5.68 -20.17 -16.54
N GLY A 115 -6.51 -21.21 -16.32
CA GLY A 115 -7.63 -21.18 -15.37
C GLY A 115 -8.84 -20.34 -15.81
N MET A 116 -8.86 -19.86 -17.06
CA MET A 116 -10.00 -19.15 -17.63
C MET A 116 -9.96 -19.21 -19.17
N THR A 117 -11.07 -19.65 -19.77
CA THR A 117 -11.26 -19.63 -21.23
C THR A 117 -11.93 -18.34 -21.66
N LEU A 118 -11.25 -17.61 -22.54
CA LEU A 118 -11.71 -16.34 -23.09
C LEU A 118 -11.75 -16.44 -24.62
N PRO A 119 -12.84 -15.98 -25.27
CA PRO A 119 -12.95 -16.04 -26.72
C PRO A 119 -11.76 -15.41 -27.44
N GLY A 120 -11.18 -16.13 -28.40
CA GLY A 120 -10.06 -15.65 -29.20
C GLY A 120 -8.67 -15.89 -28.59
N TYR A 121 -8.59 -16.48 -27.40
CA TYR A 121 -7.33 -16.80 -26.74
C TYR A 121 -7.22 -18.31 -26.44
N PRO A 122 -6.07 -18.94 -26.71
CA PRO A 122 -5.83 -20.31 -26.25
C PRO A 122 -5.74 -20.32 -24.72
N SER A 123 -6.32 -21.34 -24.10
CA SER A 123 -6.33 -21.53 -22.65
C SER A 123 -5.81 -22.91 -22.28
N VAL A 124 -5.30 -23.07 -21.06
CA VAL A 124 -5.10 -24.37 -20.43
C VAL A 124 -6.11 -24.50 -19.30
N GLU A 125 -6.95 -25.53 -19.39
CA GLU A 125 -8.04 -25.80 -18.45
C GLU A 125 -7.79 -27.08 -17.63
N THR A 126 -8.53 -27.16 -16.53
CA THR A 126 -8.63 -28.35 -15.68
C THR A 126 -10.06 -28.81 -15.52
N ASP A 127 -10.25 -30.11 -15.29
CA ASP A 127 -11.56 -30.73 -15.12
C ASP A 127 -12.10 -30.48 -13.70
N ASN A 128 -12.42 -29.21 -13.42
CA ASN A 128 -12.99 -28.77 -12.16
C ASN A 128 -14.28 -29.53 -11.83
N ALA A 129 -15.10 -29.79 -12.85
CA ALA A 129 -16.38 -30.46 -12.68
C ALA A 129 -16.22 -31.92 -12.29
N GLY A 130 -15.43 -32.70 -13.05
CA GLY A 130 -15.16 -34.10 -12.75
C GLY A 130 -14.50 -34.29 -11.38
N GLY A 131 -13.54 -33.44 -11.04
CA GLY A 131 -12.88 -33.46 -9.73
C GLY A 131 -13.86 -33.21 -8.57
N MET A 132 -14.71 -32.17 -8.69
CA MET A 132 -15.66 -31.82 -7.64
C MET A 132 -16.82 -32.83 -7.53
N THR A 133 -17.29 -33.36 -8.66
CA THR A 133 -18.27 -34.46 -8.66
C THR A 133 -17.70 -35.67 -7.93
N ALA A 134 -16.48 -36.13 -8.27
CA ALA A 134 -15.88 -37.29 -7.63
C ALA A 134 -15.67 -37.11 -6.12
N LEU A 135 -15.24 -35.91 -5.69
CA LEU A 135 -15.11 -35.58 -4.27
C LEU A 135 -16.47 -35.58 -3.56
N THR A 136 -17.50 -34.97 -4.16
CA THR A 136 -18.84 -34.87 -3.57
C THR A 136 -19.51 -36.25 -3.50
N GLU A 137 -19.35 -37.09 -4.52
CA GLU A 137 -19.81 -38.47 -4.52
C GLU A 137 -19.16 -39.28 -3.39
N HIS A 138 -17.85 -39.11 -3.17
CA HIS A 138 -17.18 -39.72 -2.02
C HIS A 138 -17.81 -39.29 -0.69
N LEU A 139 -18.07 -37.99 -0.51
CA LEU A 139 -18.67 -37.46 0.72
C LEU A 139 -20.05 -38.05 0.99
N VAL A 140 -20.89 -38.19 -0.03
CA VAL A 140 -22.26 -38.72 0.13
C VAL A 140 -22.29 -40.24 0.28
N GLN A 141 -21.39 -40.95 -0.40
CA GLN A 141 -21.41 -42.42 -0.42
C GLN A 141 -20.66 -43.04 0.76
N SER A 142 -19.61 -42.37 1.25
CA SER A 142 -18.69 -42.92 2.26
C SER A 142 -19.02 -42.44 3.67
N HIS A 143 -19.83 -41.38 3.81
CA HIS A 143 -20.15 -40.76 5.09
C HIS A 143 -21.66 -40.56 5.23
N ASP A 144 -22.15 -40.56 6.47
CA ASP A 144 -23.57 -40.34 6.80
C ASP A 144 -23.84 -38.83 7.05
N PHE A 145 -23.28 -37.96 6.22
CA PHE A 145 -23.50 -36.53 6.33
C PHE A 145 -24.91 -36.17 5.88
N ALA A 146 -25.62 -35.40 6.70
CA ALA A 146 -26.98 -34.97 6.40
C ALA A 146 -27.03 -33.55 5.85
N ARG A 147 -26.13 -32.67 6.32
CA ARG A 147 -26.13 -31.23 6.04
C ARG A 147 -24.78 -30.83 5.43
N PHE A 148 -24.82 -30.30 4.22
CA PHE A 148 -23.65 -29.94 3.45
C PHE A 148 -23.56 -28.42 3.35
N ALA A 149 -22.37 -27.88 3.56
CA ALA A 149 -22.06 -26.49 3.26
C ALA A 149 -21.01 -26.41 2.16
N PHE A 150 -21.07 -25.35 1.36
CA PHE A 150 -20.07 -24.98 0.37
C PHE A 150 -19.57 -23.57 0.64
N LEU A 151 -18.26 -23.37 0.70
CA LEU A 151 -17.64 -22.04 0.73
C LEU A 151 -17.13 -21.74 -0.69
N THR A 152 -17.82 -20.84 -1.39
CA THR A 152 -17.50 -20.48 -2.79
C THR A 152 -16.29 -19.55 -2.90
N GLY A 153 -15.82 -19.32 -4.12
CA GLY A 153 -14.92 -18.22 -4.49
C GLY A 153 -15.70 -17.01 -5.04
N PRO A 154 -14.98 -16.03 -5.63
CA PRO A 154 -15.59 -14.85 -6.25
C PRO A 154 -16.61 -15.21 -7.32
N ASP A 155 -17.67 -14.40 -7.46
CA ASP A 155 -18.81 -14.65 -8.37
C ASP A 155 -18.40 -14.82 -9.84
N HIS A 156 -17.32 -14.14 -10.25
CA HIS A 156 -16.81 -14.19 -11.62
C HIS A 156 -15.64 -15.18 -11.82
N SER A 157 -15.32 -16.00 -10.82
CA SER A 157 -14.33 -17.07 -10.96
C SER A 157 -14.96 -18.28 -11.68
N PRO A 158 -14.51 -18.64 -12.89
CA PRO A 158 -15.07 -19.78 -13.63
C PRO A 158 -14.84 -21.11 -12.89
N ASP A 159 -13.65 -21.26 -12.28
CA ASP A 159 -13.30 -22.43 -11.48
C ASP A 159 -14.24 -22.58 -10.29
N ALA A 160 -14.46 -21.52 -9.51
CA ALA A 160 -15.36 -21.57 -8.35
C ALA A 160 -16.81 -21.85 -8.76
N ALA A 161 -17.27 -21.23 -9.85
CA ALA A 161 -18.61 -21.47 -10.39
C ALA A 161 -18.80 -22.92 -10.84
N ALA A 162 -17.85 -23.48 -11.60
CA ALA A 162 -17.89 -24.87 -12.07
C ALA A 162 -17.87 -25.87 -10.89
N ARG A 163 -17.06 -25.59 -9.86
CA ARG A 163 -17.00 -26.37 -8.62
C ARG A 163 -18.36 -26.31 -7.89
N LEU A 164 -18.94 -25.14 -7.69
CA LEU A 164 -20.25 -24.98 -7.02
C LEU A 164 -21.38 -25.70 -7.76
N VAL A 165 -21.47 -25.52 -9.08
CA VAL A 165 -22.48 -26.20 -9.92
C VAL A 165 -22.35 -27.71 -9.78
N SER A 166 -21.14 -28.25 -9.92
CA SER A 166 -20.88 -29.70 -9.84
C SER A 166 -21.19 -30.27 -8.46
N TRP A 167 -20.85 -29.55 -7.40
CA TRP A 167 -21.23 -29.90 -6.02
C TRP A 167 -22.75 -29.97 -5.88
N ASN A 168 -23.47 -28.93 -6.32
CA ASN A 168 -24.91 -28.84 -6.16
C ASN A 168 -25.66 -29.92 -6.97
N GLU A 169 -25.30 -30.12 -8.23
CA GLU A 169 -25.90 -31.14 -9.10
C GLU A 169 -25.63 -32.56 -8.58
N THR A 170 -24.44 -32.81 -8.03
CA THR A 170 -24.08 -34.11 -7.46
C THR A 170 -24.92 -34.40 -6.20
N LEU A 171 -25.06 -33.44 -5.29
CA LEU A 171 -25.92 -33.57 -4.11
C LEU A 171 -27.40 -33.79 -4.49
N GLU A 172 -27.88 -33.13 -5.55
CA GLU A 172 -29.23 -33.34 -6.08
C GLU A 172 -29.44 -34.74 -6.62
N ARG A 173 -28.49 -35.23 -7.44
CA ARG A 173 -28.53 -36.58 -8.00
C ARG A 173 -28.57 -37.66 -6.92
N HIS A 174 -27.94 -37.41 -5.78
CA HIS A 174 -27.96 -38.29 -4.62
C HIS A 174 -29.12 -38.04 -3.63
N GLY A 175 -30.05 -37.15 -3.96
CA GLY A 175 -31.29 -36.93 -3.21
C GLY A 175 -31.13 -36.12 -1.92
N ILE A 176 -30.04 -35.36 -1.75
CA ILE A 176 -29.89 -34.42 -0.64
C ILE A 176 -30.71 -33.17 -0.97
N PRO A 177 -31.75 -32.78 -0.23
CA PRO A 177 -32.63 -31.68 -0.62
C PRO A 177 -32.00 -30.29 -0.37
N GLU A 178 -32.51 -29.25 -1.05
CA GLU A 178 -31.94 -27.89 -1.05
C GLU A 178 -31.84 -27.29 0.36
N GLU A 179 -32.81 -27.53 1.25
CA GLU A 179 -32.78 -27.03 2.63
C GLU A 179 -31.65 -27.61 3.50
N ARG A 180 -30.95 -28.63 3.00
CA ARG A 180 -29.77 -29.23 3.65
C ARG A 180 -28.45 -28.82 2.97
N ARG A 181 -28.50 -27.90 2.01
CA ARG A 181 -27.36 -27.37 1.28
C ARG A 181 -27.22 -25.89 1.63
N ILE A 182 -26.08 -25.50 2.18
CA ILE A 182 -25.81 -24.10 2.56
C ILE A 182 -24.65 -23.59 1.72
N VAL A 183 -24.78 -22.41 1.14
CA VAL A 183 -23.69 -21.77 0.39
C VAL A 183 -23.25 -20.52 1.13
N TYR A 184 -21.95 -20.42 1.40
CA TYR A 184 -21.31 -19.26 1.98
C TYR A 184 -20.42 -18.57 0.93
N PRO A 185 -20.46 -17.23 0.82
CA PRO A 185 -19.56 -16.50 -0.05
C PRO A 185 -18.13 -16.54 0.50
N GLY A 186 -17.18 -16.68 -0.41
CA GLY A 186 -15.75 -16.62 -0.13
C GLY A 186 -15.01 -16.04 -1.33
N ASP A 187 -13.69 -15.94 -1.22
CA ASP A 187 -12.85 -15.20 -2.18
C ASP A 187 -11.58 -15.97 -2.57
N LEU A 188 -11.52 -17.26 -2.27
CA LEU A 188 -10.37 -18.15 -2.45
C LEU A 188 -9.15 -17.79 -1.57
N SER A 189 -9.26 -16.81 -0.68
CA SER A 189 -8.20 -16.45 0.26
C SER A 189 -8.29 -17.25 1.56
N TYR A 190 -7.14 -17.44 2.20
CA TYR A 190 -7.09 -17.96 3.57
C TYR A 190 -7.96 -17.15 4.55
N GLY A 191 -8.05 -15.84 4.34
CA GLY A 191 -8.79 -14.90 5.19
C GLY A 191 -10.30 -15.11 5.15
N SER A 192 -10.91 -15.44 4.01
CA SER A 192 -12.35 -15.69 3.94
C SER A 192 -12.75 -16.97 4.69
N GLY A 193 -11.89 -18.00 4.68
CA GLY A 193 -12.05 -19.18 5.54
C GLY A 193 -12.03 -18.81 7.03
N GLN A 194 -11.10 -17.94 7.45
CA GLN A 194 -11.06 -17.43 8.83
C GLN A 194 -12.30 -16.60 9.19
N ALA A 195 -12.76 -15.75 8.29
CA ALA A 195 -13.94 -14.91 8.48
C ALA A 195 -15.21 -15.77 8.66
N LEU A 196 -15.37 -16.82 7.85
CA LEU A 196 -16.48 -17.77 8.02
C LEU A 196 -16.38 -18.51 9.36
N ALA A 197 -15.19 -18.96 9.76
CA ALA A 197 -15.02 -19.56 11.08
C ALA A 197 -15.34 -18.58 12.23
N ALA A 198 -15.00 -17.30 12.09
CA ALA A 198 -15.31 -16.28 13.08
C ALA A 198 -16.83 -16.04 13.22
N HIS A 199 -17.60 -16.23 12.14
CA HIS A 199 -19.06 -16.17 12.17
C HIS A 199 -19.69 -17.17 13.15
N PHE A 200 -19.02 -18.30 13.42
CA PHE A 200 -19.52 -19.35 14.32
C PHE A 200 -18.91 -19.30 15.73
N ALA A 201 -18.19 -18.23 16.09
CA ALA A 201 -17.44 -18.15 17.34
C ALA A 201 -18.30 -18.28 18.62
N SER A 202 -19.59 -17.95 18.55
CA SER A 202 -20.53 -18.09 19.68
C SER A 202 -21.39 -19.36 19.62
N GLU A 203 -21.28 -20.15 18.56
CA GLU A 203 -22.13 -21.32 18.35
C GLU A 203 -21.58 -22.53 19.11
N SER A 204 -22.49 -23.35 19.65
CA SER A 204 -22.12 -24.61 20.31
C SER A 204 -22.11 -25.80 19.33
N ARG A 205 -22.69 -25.64 18.14
CA ARG A 205 -22.73 -26.63 17.06
C ARG A 205 -22.89 -25.93 15.72
N LEU A 206 -22.28 -26.49 14.68
CA LEU A 206 -22.38 -25.97 13.31
C LEU A 206 -23.70 -26.35 12.61
N PRO A 207 -24.21 -25.49 11.71
CA PRO A 207 -25.43 -25.75 10.94
C PRO A 207 -25.24 -26.80 9.83
N PHE A 208 -24.01 -27.24 9.58
CA PHE A 208 -23.64 -28.30 8.63
C PHE A 208 -22.83 -29.39 9.31
N ASP A 209 -22.67 -30.53 8.62
CA ASP A 209 -21.81 -31.65 9.06
C ASP A 209 -20.48 -31.65 8.28
N VAL A 210 -20.50 -31.21 7.01
CA VAL A 210 -19.31 -31.06 6.17
C VAL A 210 -19.30 -29.71 5.45
N LEU A 211 -18.14 -29.06 5.41
CA LEU A 211 -17.87 -27.86 4.61
C LEU A 211 -16.96 -28.23 3.43
N SER A 212 -17.45 -28.09 2.20
CA SER A 212 -16.62 -28.18 1.00
C SER A 212 -16.18 -26.78 0.61
N CYS A 213 -14.88 -26.51 0.58
CA CYS A 213 -14.35 -25.22 0.16
C CYS A 213 -13.97 -25.27 -1.31
N ALA A 214 -14.18 -24.16 -2.02
CA ALA A 214 -13.79 -24.05 -3.42
C ALA A 214 -12.27 -24.17 -3.60
N ASN A 215 -11.44 -23.95 -2.57
CA ASN A 215 -10.02 -24.27 -2.55
C ASN A 215 -9.48 -24.63 -1.16
N ASP A 216 -8.23 -25.08 -1.13
CA ASP A 216 -7.51 -25.53 0.06
C ASP A 216 -7.17 -24.38 1.03
N ASP A 217 -6.82 -23.19 0.53
CA ASP A 217 -6.48 -22.05 1.38
C ASP A 217 -7.66 -21.64 2.28
N MET A 218 -8.87 -21.57 1.73
CA MET A 218 -10.09 -21.32 2.52
C MET A 218 -10.37 -22.46 3.52
N ALA A 219 -10.18 -23.72 3.12
CA ALA A 219 -10.34 -24.87 4.01
C ALA A 219 -9.39 -24.80 5.22
N LEU A 220 -8.11 -24.53 4.98
CA LEU A 220 -7.10 -24.41 6.03
C LEU A 220 -7.36 -23.21 6.93
N GLY A 221 -7.77 -22.06 6.36
CA GLY A 221 -8.16 -20.86 7.12
C GLY A 221 -9.32 -21.14 8.07
N PHE A 222 -10.32 -21.87 7.60
CA PHE A 222 -11.47 -22.30 8.40
C PHE A 222 -11.03 -23.26 9.53
N ILE A 223 -10.30 -24.33 9.20
CA ILE A 223 -9.82 -25.33 10.18
C ILE A 223 -9.01 -24.67 11.29
N GLN A 224 -8.02 -23.84 10.94
CA GLN A 224 -7.14 -23.22 11.93
C GLN A 224 -7.93 -22.34 12.91
N ASN A 225 -8.88 -21.55 12.39
CA ASN A 225 -9.62 -20.60 13.22
C ASN A 225 -10.71 -21.29 14.06
N MET A 226 -11.39 -22.30 13.53
CA MET A 226 -12.31 -23.14 14.31
C MET A 226 -11.58 -23.90 15.43
N GLY A 227 -10.35 -24.37 15.17
CA GLY A 227 -9.49 -24.99 16.19
C GLY A 227 -9.21 -24.09 17.39
N ARG A 228 -9.00 -22.78 17.15
CA ARG A 228 -8.84 -21.78 18.22
C ARG A 228 -10.10 -21.58 19.06
N GLN A 229 -11.27 -21.92 18.51
CA GLN A 229 -12.57 -21.84 19.17
C GLN A 229 -12.94 -23.16 19.89
N GLY A 230 -12.08 -24.18 19.82
CA GLY A 230 -12.27 -25.46 20.50
C GLY A 230 -12.98 -26.55 19.69
N PHE A 231 -13.34 -26.28 18.43
CA PHE A 231 -13.86 -27.30 17.52
C PHE A 231 -12.71 -28.10 16.88
N SER A 232 -12.93 -29.38 16.64
CA SER A 232 -11.95 -30.31 16.07
C SER A 232 -12.47 -30.90 14.76
N CYS A 233 -11.75 -30.67 13.67
CA CYS A 233 -11.94 -31.43 12.43
C CYS A 233 -11.19 -32.77 12.53
N PRO A 234 -11.75 -33.93 12.10
CA PRO A 234 -13.09 -34.13 11.53
C PRO A 234 -14.20 -34.38 12.58
N ARG A 235 -13.89 -34.38 13.87
CA ARG A 235 -14.79 -34.82 14.96
C ARG A 235 -16.11 -34.05 15.04
N ASP A 236 -16.04 -32.73 15.02
CA ASP A 236 -17.19 -31.84 15.19
C ASP A 236 -17.77 -31.40 13.83
N TYR A 237 -16.93 -31.43 12.79
CA TYR A 237 -17.26 -31.12 11.40
C TYR A 237 -16.19 -31.69 10.47
N ALA A 238 -16.59 -32.08 9.27
CA ALA A 238 -15.66 -32.42 8.18
C ALA A 238 -15.37 -31.20 7.30
N VAL A 239 -14.18 -31.17 6.69
CA VAL A 239 -13.79 -30.15 5.70
C VAL A 239 -13.14 -30.80 4.50
N THR A 240 -13.43 -30.30 3.32
CA THR A 240 -12.68 -30.61 2.10
C THR A 240 -12.27 -29.35 1.37
N GLY A 241 -11.21 -29.44 0.57
CA GLY A 241 -10.75 -28.35 -0.29
C GLY A 241 -10.63 -28.75 -1.75
N PHE A 242 -9.86 -27.97 -2.49
CA PHE A 242 -9.50 -28.16 -3.88
C PHE A 242 -8.11 -27.52 -4.08
N ASP A 243 -7.28 -28.09 -4.95
CA ASP A 243 -5.95 -27.67 -5.42
C ASP A 243 -4.85 -28.69 -5.03
N ASP A 244 -4.96 -29.36 -3.87
CA ASP A 244 -3.95 -30.24 -3.27
C ASP A 244 -2.60 -29.54 -3.08
N ILE A 245 -2.66 -28.38 -2.41
CA ILE A 245 -1.47 -27.63 -2.05
C ILE A 245 -0.61 -28.40 -1.05
N GLN A 246 0.69 -28.11 -1.00
CA GLN A 246 1.66 -28.90 -0.22
C GLN A 246 1.23 -29.12 1.24
N GLU A 247 0.71 -28.06 1.87
CA GLU A 247 0.22 -28.02 3.25
C GLU A 247 -0.93 -28.99 3.53
N ALA A 248 -1.74 -29.31 2.52
CA ALA A 248 -2.83 -30.28 2.65
C ALA A 248 -2.30 -31.67 3.08
N GLY A 249 -1.06 -32.01 2.72
CA GLY A 249 -0.41 -33.28 3.00
C GLY A 249 0.36 -33.38 4.33
N PHE A 250 0.42 -32.32 5.14
CA PHE A 250 1.16 -32.37 6.42
C PHE A 250 0.59 -31.53 7.57
N LEU A 251 -0.38 -30.64 7.33
CA LEU A 251 -1.12 -29.99 8.42
C LEU A 251 -2.12 -30.96 9.03
N SER A 252 -2.41 -30.81 10.32
CA SER A 252 -3.33 -31.68 11.07
C SER A 252 -4.72 -31.02 11.21
N PRO A 253 -5.82 -31.72 10.85
CA PRO A 253 -5.86 -33.00 10.15
C PRO A 253 -5.38 -32.87 8.70
N LEU A 254 -4.87 -33.96 8.14
CA LEU A 254 -4.51 -34.01 6.72
C LEU A 254 -5.74 -33.69 5.87
N LEU A 255 -5.65 -32.72 4.96
CA LEU A 255 -6.80 -32.19 4.23
C LEU A 255 -7.18 -33.10 3.06
N THR A 256 -8.42 -33.59 3.10
CA THR A 256 -9.10 -34.19 1.95
C THR A 256 -9.41 -33.11 0.93
N THR A 257 -9.01 -33.31 -0.32
CA THR A 257 -9.04 -32.26 -1.36
C THR A 257 -9.17 -32.88 -2.75
N VAL A 258 -9.08 -32.06 -3.80
CA VAL A 258 -8.93 -32.47 -5.19
C VAL A 258 -7.59 -31.95 -5.72
N HIS A 259 -6.76 -32.85 -6.25
CA HIS A 259 -5.51 -32.48 -6.89
C HIS A 259 -5.75 -31.75 -8.20
N GLN A 260 -5.35 -30.48 -8.25
CA GLN A 260 -5.31 -29.69 -9.47
C GLN A 260 -3.87 -29.67 -9.99
N PRO A 261 -3.60 -30.10 -11.25
CA PRO A 261 -2.24 -30.22 -11.78
C PRO A 261 -1.67 -28.85 -12.21
N LEU A 262 -1.43 -27.97 -11.24
CA LEU A 262 -1.01 -26.57 -11.44
C LEU A 262 0.34 -26.44 -12.14
N TYR A 263 1.30 -27.29 -11.79
CA TYR A 263 2.60 -27.34 -12.44
C TYR A 263 2.45 -27.63 -13.94
N GLU A 264 1.69 -28.67 -14.25
CA GLU A 264 1.43 -29.12 -15.62
C GLU A 264 0.63 -28.09 -16.40
N GLN A 265 -0.30 -27.36 -15.76
CA GLN A 265 -1.02 -26.25 -16.39
C GLN A 265 -0.04 -25.20 -16.92
N ALA A 266 0.87 -24.71 -16.07
CA ALA A 266 1.83 -23.68 -16.44
C ALA A 266 2.85 -24.18 -17.47
N TYR A 267 3.36 -25.40 -17.30
CA TYR A 267 4.27 -26.03 -18.25
C TYR A 267 3.61 -26.18 -19.63
N THR A 268 2.35 -26.64 -19.67
CA THR A 268 1.57 -26.80 -20.91
C THR A 268 1.26 -25.44 -21.56
N ALA A 269 0.93 -24.42 -20.77
CA ALA A 269 0.67 -23.07 -21.28
C ALA A 269 1.92 -22.47 -21.92
N GLY A 270 3.08 -22.64 -21.28
CA GLY A 270 4.36 -22.25 -21.86
C GLY A 270 4.68 -23.02 -23.14
N LEU A 271 4.45 -24.33 -23.20
CA LEU A 271 4.64 -25.11 -24.42
C LEU A 271 3.76 -24.62 -25.58
N ARG A 272 2.49 -24.33 -25.30
CA ARG A 272 1.54 -23.74 -26.27
C ARG A 272 2.05 -22.40 -26.77
N LEU A 273 2.54 -21.54 -25.87
CA LEU A 273 3.11 -20.25 -26.25
C LEU A 273 4.35 -20.41 -27.15
N LEU A 274 5.29 -21.27 -26.77
CA LEU A 274 6.49 -21.54 -27.59
C LEU A 274 6.13 -22.12 -28.95
N GLN A 275 5.06 -22.91 -29.06
CA GLN A 275 4.55 -23.39 -30.35
C GLN A 275 4.01 -22.25 -31.20
N GLN A 276 3.23 -21.31 -30.62
CA GLN A 276 2.73 -20.12 -31.32
C GLN A 276 3.86 -19.22 -31.83
N LEU A 277 4.95 -19.12 -31.06
CA LEU A 277 6.16 -18.38 -31.42
C LEU A 277 7.04 -19.10 -32.45
N GLY A 278 6.71 -20.35 -32.82
CA GLY A 278 7.54 -21.15 -33.74
C GLY A 278 8.87 -21.60 -33.13
N LEU A 279 8.98 -21.58 -31.79
CA LEU A 279 10.19 -21.90 -31.02
C LEU A 279 10.22 -23.35 -30.52
N SER A 280 9.13 -24.10 -30.65
CA SER A 280 9.03 -25.50 -30.24
C SER A 280 8.40 -26.38 -31.32
N GLY A 281 9.04 -27.52 -31.59
CA GLY A 281 8.47 -28.64 -32.34
C GLY A 281 7.90 -29.75 -31.44
N LEU A 282 7.86 -29.53 -30.12
CA LEU A 282 7.31 -30.49 -29.17
C LEU A 282 5.80 -30.64 -29.41
N PRO A 283 5.29 -31.88 -29.48
CA PRO A 283 3.85 -32.09 -29.61
C PRO A 283 3.16 -31.60 -28.34
N VAL A 284 2.30 -30.59 -28.47
CA VAL A 284 1.33 -30.25 -27.44
C VAL A 284 0.18 -31.25 -27.56
N ALA A 285 -0.23 -31.85 -26.45
CA ALA A 285 -1.45 -32.65 -26.42
C ALA A 285 -2.65 -31.79 -26.89
N PRO A 286 -3.69 -32.40 -27.48
CA PRO A 286 -4.92 -31.68 -27.85
C PRO A 286 -5.50 -30.87 -26.68
N ASP A 287 -6.50 -30.03 -26.94
CA ASP A 287 -7.29 -29.28 -25.94
C ASP A 287 -8.12 -30.17 -24.99
N ASP A 288 -7.49 -31.21 -24.45
CA ASP A 288 -8.05 -32.05 -23.41
C ASP A 288 -7.78 -31.37 -22.07
N SER A 289 -8.85 -31.11 -21.33
CA SER A 289 -8.80 -30.57 -19.98
C SER A 289 -7.98 -31.48 -19.06
N LEU A 290 -7.08 -30.89 -18.27
CA LEU A 290 -6.22 -31.66 -17.36
C LEU A 290 -7.06 -32.23 -16.21
N ALA A 291 -6.94 -33.54 -15.96
CA ALA A 291 -7.78 -34.22 -14.98
C ALA A 291 -7.51 -33.73 -13.54
N CYS A 292 -8.59 -33.45 -12.81
CA CYS A 292 -8.55 -33.20 -11.37
C CYS A 292 -9.03 -34.44 -10.62
N LEU A 293 -8.26 -34.91 -9.63
CA LEU A 293 -8.54 -36.18 -8.94
C LEU A 293 -8.69 -35.98 -7.43
N PRO A 294 -9.70 -36.58 -6.78
CA PRO A 294 -9.86 -36.48 -5.33
C PRO A 294 -8.68 -37.15 -4.61
N VAL A 295 -8.17 -36.47 -3.59
CA VAL A 295 -7.14 -36.95 -2.66
C VAL A 295 -7.79 -37.06 -1.29
N ILE A 296 -8.17 -38.30 -0.92
CA ILE A 296 -8.86 -38.58 0.34
C ILE A 296 -7.83 -38.69 1.48
N ARG A 297 -8.04 -37.88 2.53
CA ARG A 297 -7.22 -37.83 3.74
C ARG A 297 -8.12 -37.82 5.00
N GLU A 298 -7.68 -37.18 6.07
CA GLU A 298 -8.29 -37.29 7.41
C GLU A 298 -9.42 -36.29 7.64
N SER A 299 -9.40 -35.11 7.01
CA SER A 299 -10.32 -34.00 7.33
C SER A 299 -11.78 -34.28 6.95
N CYS A 300 -12.06 -35.27 6.10
CA CYS A 300 -13.44 -35.72 5.84
C CYS A 300 -13.93 -36.77 6.85
N GLY A 301 -13.11 -37.23 7.79
CA GLY A 301 -13.46 -38.29 8.74
C GLY A 301 -13.07 -39.70 8.28
N CYS A 302 -12.51 -39.84 7.07
CA CYS A 302 -11.88 -41.10 6.66
C CYS A 302 -10.67 -41.37 7.56
N THR A 303 -10.82 -42.35 8.45
CA THR A 303 -9.72 -42.90 9.26
C THR A 303 -8.88 -43.90 8.47
N ASP A 304 -9.39 -44.32 7.31
CA ASP A 304 -8.65 -45.08 6.32
C ASP A 304 -7.74 -44.12 5.55
N ILE A 305 -6.61 -43.73 6.15
CA ILE A 305 -5.39 -43.97 5.40
C ILE A 305 -5.32 -45.50 5.39
N PRO A 306 -5.40 -46.17 4.23
CA PRO A 306 -5.25 -47.61 4.25
C PRO A 306 -3.93 -47.95 4.95
N LEU A 307 -3.99 -48.68 6.06
CA LEU A 307 -3.16 -49.87 6.13
C LEU A 307 -3.61 -50.69 4.92
N ILE A 308 -2.92 -50.50 3.79
CA ILE A 308 -3.28 -51.07 2.48
C ILE A 308 -3.49 -52.57 2.68
N THR A 309 -4.75 -52.97 2.59
CA THR A 309 -5.11 -54.34 2.29
C THR A 309 -5.66 -54.32 0.87
N ALA A 310 -4.89 -54.91 -0.03
CA ALA A 310 -5.16 -54.92 -1.45
C ALA A 310 -6.00 -56.15 -1.83
N THR A 311 -7.25 -55.92 -2.19
CA THR A 311 -8.13 -56.83 -2.98
C THR A 311 -9.15 -55.90 -3.66
N ASP A 312 -9.29 -55.72 -4.97
CA ASP A 312 -9.04 -56.55 -6.15
C ASP A 312 -8.70 -55.69 -7.39
N ARG A 313 -8.03 -56.29 -8.39
CA ARG A 313 -7.59 -55.69 -9.67
C ARG A 313 -8.75 -55.41 -10.65
N PRO A 314 -8.56 -54.45 -11.59
CA PRO A 314 -8.86 -54.74 -13.00
C PRO A 314 -7.70 -54.40 -13.95
N GLU A 315 -7.86 -54.87 -15.18
CA GLU A 315 -6.84 -55.29 -16.14
C GLU A 315 -5.94 -54.24 -16.80
N LYS A 316 -4.82 -54.77 -17.28
CA LYS A 316 -3.72 -54.15 -18.03
C LYS A 316 -4.16 -53.31 -19.22
N THR A 317 -3.73 -52.05 -19.26
CA THR A 317 -3.41 -51.37 -20.53
C THR A 317 -2.09 -50.62 -20.38
N ARG A 318 -1.08 -51.00 -21.17
CA ARG A 318 0.19 -50.28 -21.30
C ARG A 318 -0.03 -49.09 -22.25
N LEU A 319 0.30 -47.88 -21.81
CA LEU A 319 0.48 -46.72 -22.70
C LEU A 319 1.98 -46.44 -22.88
N PRO A 320 2.47 -46.23 -24.12
CA PRO A 320 3.85 -45.84 -24.38
C PRO A 320 4.00 -44.34 -24.17
N LEU A 321 5.10 -43.91 -23.53
CA LEU A 321 5.42 -42.49 -23.33
C LEU A 321 6.72 -42.09 -24.02
N PRO A 322 6.82 -40.83 -24.54
CA PRO A 322 7.93 -40.29 -25.32
C PRO A 322 9.27 -40.26 -24.57
N ALA A 323 10.36 -40.01 -25.32
CA ALA A 323 11.71 -40.40 -24.96
C ALA A 323 12.45 -39.52 -23.92
N GLU A 324 11.93 -38.36 -23.47
CA GLU A 324 12.82 -37.34 -22.85
C GLU A 324 12.39 -36.76 -21.48
N VAL A 325 11.53 -37.44 -20.69
CA VAL A 325 11.30 -37.10 -19.26
C VAL A 325 11.51 -38.31 -18.31
N LYS A 326 12.16 -39.37 -18.81
CA LYS A 326 12.38 -40.63 -18.07
C LYS A 326 13.83 -40.74 -17.63
N ASP A 327 14.15 -40.54 -16.34
CA ASP A 327 15.25 -41.33 -15.72
C ASP A 327 15.47 -41.24 -14.20
N LYS A 328 14.48 -40.91 -13.35
CA LYS A 328 14.67 -41.10 -11.88
C LYS A 328 13.56 -41.88 -11.18
N THR A 329 12.31 -41.62 -11.50
CA THR A 329 11.17 -42.31 -10.86
C THR A 329 11.08 -43.79 -11.26
N ALA A 330 11.32 -44.11 -12.54
CA ALA A 330 11.31 -45.48 -13.03
C ALA A 330 12.50 -46.29 -12.50
N GLU A 331 13.69 -45.68 -12.39
CA GLU A 331 14.85 -46.30 -11.76
C GLU A 331 14.63 -46.55 -10.26
N ALA A 332 14.03 -45.57 -9.55
CA ALA A 332 13.68 -45.71 -8.14
C ALA A 332 12.67 -46.85 -7.92
N VAL A 333 11.59 -46.88 -8.71
CA VAL A 333 10.59 -47.97 -8.68
C VAL A 333 11.24 -49.32 -8.97
N THR A 334 12.08 -49.42 -10.00
CA THR A 334 12.77 -50.66 -10.39
C THR A 334 13.75 -51.13 -9.31
N SER A 335 14.51 -50.20 -8.71
CA SER A 335 15.49 -50.48 -7.65
C SER A 335 14.80 -50.96 -6.38
N LEU A 336 13.72 -50.29 -5.97
CA LEU A 336 12.92 -50.67 -4.81
C LEU A 336 12.23 -52.03 -5.01
N THR A 337 11.62 -52.25 -6.18
CA THR A 337 10.97 -53.53 -6.51
C THR A 337 11.98 -54.68 -6.49
N SER A 338 13.18 -54.46 -7.07
CA SER A 338 14.26 -55.46 -7.07
C SER A 338 14.78 -55.77 -5.66
N ALA A 339 14.93 -54.75 -4.82
CA ALA A 339 15.34 -54.92 -3.43
C ALA A 339 14.30 -55.68 -2.60
N ALA A 340 13.01 -55.36 -2.77
CA ALA A 340 11.92 -56.06 -2.11
C ALA A 340 11.87 -57.55 -2.50
N VAL A 341 12.01 -57.87 -3.79
CA VAL A 341 12.04 -59.27 -4.27
C VAL A 341 13.21 -60.05 -3.67
N LEU A 342 14.36 -59.42 -3.47
CA LEU A 342 15.52 -60.05 -2.84
C LEU A 342 15.31 -60.30 -1.34
N ASP A 343 14.68 -59.35 -0.64
CA ASP A 343 14.32 -59.48 0.77
C ASP A 343 13.32 -60.62 1.00
N LEU A 344 12.32 -60.73 0.12
CA LEU A 344 11.33 -61.81 0.13
C LEU A 344 11.94 -63.21 -0.04
N ARG A 345 13.06 -63.35 -0.75
CA ARG A 345 13.74 -64.64 -0.92
C ARG A 345 14.52 -65.10 0.32
N LYS A 346 14.88 -64.18 1.21
CA LYS A 346 15.79 -64.45 2.33
C LYS A 346 15.22 -64.16 3.72
N PHE A 347 14.08 -63.46 3.83
CA PHE A 347 13.43 -63.05 5.09
C PHE A 347 14.46 -62.50 6.10
N VAL A 348 15.17 -61.45 5.71
CA VAL A 348 16.32 -60.92 6.45
C VAL A 348 15.88 -59.91 7.51
N ASP A 349 16.50 -59.93 8.69
CA ASP A 349 16.27 -58.97 9.79
C ASP A 349 16.64 -57.52 9.45
N ARG A 350 17.46 -57.31 8.41
CA ARG A 350 17.81 -56.00 7.86
C ARG A 350 17.46 -55.96 6.37
N PRO A 351 16.27 -55.46 6.00
CA PRO A 351 15.83 -55.45 4.61
C PRO A 351 16.74 -54.56 3.75
N LEU A 352 17.19 -55.08 2.61
CA LEU A 352 17.89 -54.33 1.58
C LEU A 352 17.00 -53.19 1.03
N PHE A 353 15.69 -53.42 0.99
CA PHE A 353 14.68 -52.45 0.57
C PHE A 353 14.76 -51.14 1.35
N LEU A 354 14.80 -51.20 2.69
CA LEU A 354 14.86 -49.98 3.52
C LEU A 354 16.20 -49.23 3.37
N GLN A 355 17.29 -49.94 3.06
CA GLN A 355 18.59 -49.32 2.81
C GLN A 355 18.61 -48.59 1.46
N VAL A 356 18.06 -49.23 0.42
CA VAL A 356 17.90 -48.62 -0.90
C VAL A 356 16.95 -47.42 -0.82
N LEU A 357 15.82 -47.56 -0.12
CA LEU A 357 14.88 -46.47 0.11
C LEU A 357 15.54 -45.30 0.84
N SER A 358 16.26 -45.53 1.94
CA SER A 358 16.96 -44.45 2.65
C SER A 358 17.92 -43.69 1.74
N GLY A 359 18.73 -44.41 0.95
CA GLY A 359 19.67 -43.77 0.02
C GLY A 359 18.98 -42.97 -1.08
N LEU A 360 17.84 -43.46 -1.59
CA LEU A 360 17.04 -42.73 -2.55
C LEU A 360 16.37 -41.49 -1.91
N LEU A 361 15.81 -41.61 -0.71
CA LEU A 361 15.23 -40.49 0.05
C LEU A 361 16.28 -39.40 0.33
N ASP A 362 17.51 -39.79 0.68
CA ASP A 362 18.60 -38.83 0.87
C ASP A 362 19.02 -38.15 -0.43
N PHE A 363 19.12 -38.91 -1.53
CA PHE A 363 19.51 -38.41 -2.84
C PHE A 363 18.45 -37.50 -3.49
N THR A 364 17.18 -37.76 -3.16
CA THR A 364 16.02 -37.03 -3.67
C THR A 364 15.51 -36.01 -2.67
N GLY A 365 16.28 -35.67 -1.64
CA GLY A 365 15.91 -34.70 -0.64
C GLY A 365 15.69 -33.28 -1.17
N ASN A 366 15.96 -33.01 -2.45
CA ASN A 366 15.62 -31.77 -3.15
C ASN A 366 14.45 -31.92 -4.12
N TRP A 367 13.77 -33.08 -4.12
CA TRP A 367 12.54 -33.25 -4.88
C TRP A 367 11.47 -32.39 -4.26
N ASP A 368 10.89 -31.52 -5.07
CA ASP A 368 9.69 -30.81 -4.67
C ASP A 368 8.53 -31.79 -4.47
N ASP A 369 7.70 -31.50 -3.47
CA ASP A 369 6.70 -32.41 -2.95
C ASP A 369 7.27 -33.79 -2.60
N PHE A 370 8.45 -33.76 -1.96
CA PHE A 370 9.22 -34.91 -1.52
C PHE A 370 8.33 -35.97 -0.87
N SER A 371 7.46 -35.54 0.06
CA SER A 371 6.59 -36.44 0.79
C SER A 371 5.57 -37.12 -0.13
N ASN A 372 4.77 -36.36 -0.89
CA ASN A 372 3.70 -36.98 -1.68
C ASN A 372 4.25 -37.81 -2.84
N ARG A 373 5.31 -37.37 -3.51
CA ARG A 373 5.95 -38.14 -4.59
C ARG A 373 6.42 -39.50 -4.08
N TRP A 374 7.08 -39.53 -2.92
CA TRP A 374 7.49 -40.79 -2.31
C TRP A 374 6.33 -41.60 -1.77
N HIS A 375 5.25 -40.97 -1.28
CA HIS A 375 4.02 -41.67 -0.92
C HIS A 375 3.39 -42.39 -2.11
N VAL A 376 3.30 -41.73 -3.28
CA VAL A 376 2.78 -42.31 -4.53
C VAL A 376 3.67 -43.46 -4.99
N ILE A 377 4.99 -43.27 -5.01
CA ILE A 377 5.95 -44.30 -5.41
C ILE A 377 5.85 -45.52 -4.50
N LEU A 378 5.90 -45.34 -3.18
CA LEU A 378 5.82 -46.44 -2.21
C LEU A 378 4.47 -47.17 -2.29
N SER A 379 3.38 -46.44 -2.48
CA SER A 379 2.04 -47.02 -2.64
C SER A 379 1.93 -47.85 -3.93
N ALA A 380 2.54 -47.39 -5.02
CA ALA A 380 2.59 -48.12 -6.28
C ALA A 380 3.43 -49.40 -6.16
N VAL A 381 4.63 -49.32 -5.58
CA VAL A 381 5.49 -50.51 -5.37
C VAL A 381 4.80 -51.51 -4.43
N ARG A 382 4.13 -51.05 -3.37
CA ARG A 382 3.35 -51.91 -2.45
C ARG A 382 2.23 -52.65 -3.17
N ARG A 383 1.46 -51.93 -3.99
CA ARG A 383 0.37 -52.49 -4.78
C ARG A 383 0.89 -53.57 -5.74
N ASP A 384 1.96 -53.29 -6.48
CA ASP A 384 2.53 -54.24 -7.44
C ASP A 384 2.99 -55.52 -6.74
N LEU A 385 3.71 -55.41 -5.62
CA LEU A 385 4.19 -56.56 -4.85
C LEU A 385 3.08 -57.36 -4.15
N ALA A 386 1.98 -56.71 -3.73
CA ALA A 386 0.85 -57.37 -3.09
C ALA A 386 0.03 -58.22 -4.07
N THR A 387 0.04 -57.85 -5.37
CA THR A 387 -0.82 -58.50 -6.37
C THR A 387 -0.33 -59.87 -6.88
N ASP A 388 0.82 -60.35 -6.43
CA ASP A 388 1.39 -61.66 -6.82
C ASP A 388 0.95 -62.84 -5.93
N GLY A 389 0.02 -62.64 -4.98
CA GLY A 389 -0.67 -63.74 -4.28
C GLY A 389 0.26 -64.64 -3.45
N GLY A 390 1.11 -64.04 -2.60
CA GLY A 390 2.01 -64.78 -1.70
C GLY A 390 1.32 -65.44 -0.50
N ASP A 391 2.02 -66.33 0.20
CA ASP A 391 1.51 -66.93 1.44
C ASP A 391 1.34 -65.88 2.56
N ILE A 392 0.59 -66.23 3.62
CA ILE A 392 0.30 -65.32 4.76
C ILE A 392 1.58 -64.72 5.37
N ARG A 393 2.68 -65.47 5.34
CA ARG A 393 3.98 -65.03 5.86
C ARG A 393 4.61 -63.93 4.98
N THR A 394 4.49 -64.07 3.67
CA THR A 394 4.94 -63.09 2.66
C THR A 394 4.13 -61.81 2.77
N LEU A 395 2.80 -61.90 2.90
CA LEU A 395 1.93 -60.75 3.06
C LEU A 395 2.24 -59.97 4.36
N ARG A 396 2.41 -60.68 5.49
CA ARG A 396 2.76 -60.04 6.76
C ARG A 396 4.13 -59.35 6.71
N TYR A 397 5.11 -59.97 6.06
CA TYR A 397 6.43 -59.37 5.89
C TYR A 397 6.38 -58.11 5.01
N LEU A 398 5.58 -58.11 3.94
CA LEU A 398 5.37 -56.93 3.10
C LEU A 398 4.69 -55.79 3.88
N GLU A 399 3.69 -56.11 4.70
CA GLU A 399 3.04 -55.12 5.57
C GLU A 399 4.04 -54.48 6.56
N ASP A 400 4.82 -55.29 7.27
CA ASP A 400 5.83 -54.81 8.21
C ASP A 400 6.92 -53.96 7.50
N LEU A 401 7.30 -54.37 6.28
CA LEU A 401 8.29 -53.68 5.46
C LEU A 401 7.80 -52.30 5.01
N PHE A 402 6.56 -52.20 4.53
CA PHE A 402 6.00 -50.93 4.06
C PHE A 402 5.58 -50.01 5.20
N ALA A 403 5.12 -50.54 6.34
CA ALA A 403 4.94 -49.74 7.55
C ALA A 403 6.27 -49.08 7.97
N SER A 404 7.37 -49.83 7.91
CA SER A 404 8.72 -49.31 8.17
C SER A 404 9.19 -48.29 7.12
N ALA A 405 8.80 -48.49 5.85
CA ALA A 405 9.11 -47.58 4.75
C ALA A 405 8.41 -46.22 4.89
N PHE A 406 7.12 -46.22 5.21
CA PHE A 406 6.37 -44.99 5.47
C PHE A 406 6.87 -44.27 6.72
N ALA A 407 7.20 -44.99 7.80
CA ALA A 407 7.82 -44.39 8.98
C ALA A 407 9.18 -43.72 8.67
N LEU A 408 9.99 -44.34 7.80
CA LEU A 408 11.25 -43.75 7.32
C LEU A 408 11.02 -42.50 6.46
N LEU A 409 10.03 -42.54 5.56
CA LEU A 409 9.62 -41.38 4.76
C LEU A 409 9.15 -40.23 5.66
N THR A 410 8.29 -40.48 6.64
CA THR A 410 7.83 -39.48 7.61
C THR A 410 9.02 -38.85 8.32
N ARG A 411 9.96 -39.65 8.85
CA ARG A 411 11.17 -39.14 9.51
C ARG A 411 12.01 -38.25 8.58
N LYS A 412 12.24 -38.67 7.33
CA LYS A 412 13.02 -37.91 6.35
C LYS A 412 12.32 -36.63 5.91
N SER A 413 11.00 -36.68 5.77
CA SER A 413 10.16 -35.51 5.50
C SER A 413 10.25 -34.50 6.65
N THR A 414 10.21 -34.96 7.91
CA THR A 414 10.43 -34.09 9.08
C THR A 414 11.85 -33.49 9.12
N GLU A 415 12.89 -34.27 8.79
CA GLU A 415 14.27 -33.78 8.69
C GLU A 415 14.41 -32.71 7.59
N HIS A 416 13.75 -32.89 6.45
CA HIS A 416 13.71 -31.92 5.35
C HIS A 416 13.00 -30.62 5.78
N HIS A 417 11.80 -30.76 6.35
CA HIS A 417 11.01 -29.63 6.84
C HIS A 417 11.74 -28.84 7.94
N ALA A 418 12.49 -29.52 8.82
CA ALA A 418 13.32 -28.84 9.82
C ALA A 418 14.46 -28.01 9.19
N ARG A 419 14.99 -28.43 8.03
CA ARG A 419 15.98 -27.63 7.27
C ARG A 419 15.34 -26.41 6.62
N GLU A 420 14.17 -26.57 6.00
CA GLU A 420 13.39 -25.45 5.46
C GLU A 420 13.07 -24.42 6.55
N LEU A 421 12.60 -24.86 7.72
CA LEU A 421 12.35 -23.98 8.87
C LEU A 421 13.62 -23.28 9.37
N SER A 422 14.79 -23.92 9.26
CA SER A 422 16.07 -23.29 9.60
C SER A 422 16.44 -22.22 8.58
N LEU A 423 16.33 -22.50 7.27
CA LEU A 423 16.55 -21.49 6.22
C LEU A 423 15.59 -20.31 6.41
N LEU A 424 14.30 -20.59 6.62
CA LEU A 424 13.29 -19.57 6.87
C LEU A 424 13.65 -18.69 8.08
N ARG A 425 14.14 -19.29 9.17
CA ARG A 425 14.60 -18.55 10.35
C ARG A 425 15.79 -17.65 10.02
N ASP A 426 16.76 -18.13 9.25
CA ASP A 426 17.93 -17.36 8.86
C ASP A 426 17.53 -16.19 7.93
N THR A 427 16.61 -16.43 6.99
CA THR A 427 16.00 -15.41 6.13
C THR A 427 15.27 -14.34 6.94
N LEU A 428 14.42 -14.74 7.89
CA LEU A 428 13.71 -13.81 8.77
C LEU A 428 14.68 -13.00 9.65
N HIS A 429 15.76 -13.62 10.12
CA HIS A 429 16.80 -12.92 10.87
C HIS A 429 17.51 -11.87 10.01
N PHE A 430 17.89 -12.23 8.77
CA PHE A 430 18.47 -11.30 7.82
C PHE A 430 17.56 -10.08 7.59
N PHE A 431 16.28 -10.30 7.31
CA PHE A 431 15.34 -9.22 7.04
C PHE A 431 15.09 -8.34 8.27
N ARG A 432 15.10 -8.92 9.48
CA ARG A 432 15.02 -8.13 10.71
C ARG A 432 16.22 -7.19 10.87
N GLU A 433 17.44 -7.67 10.62
CA GLU A 433 18.64 -6.82 10.68
C GLU A 433 18.63 -5.74 9.59
N LEU A 434 18.21 -6.10 8.37
CA LEU A 434 18.05 -5.13 7.28
C LEU A 434 17.02 -4.04 7.63
N SER A 435 15.87 -4.40 8.21
CA SER A 435 14.88 -3.42 8.69
C SER A 435 15.48 -2.45 9.71
N LEU A 436 16.34 -2.93 10.62
CA LEU A 436 17.00 -2.06 11.61
C LEU A 436 18.00 -1.10 10.96
N GLU A 437 18.74 -1.53 9.92
CA GLU A 437 19.64 -0.66 9.16
C GLU A 437 18.88 0.37 8.30
N LEU A 438 17.69 0.01 7.78
CA LEU A 438 16.89 0.88 6.91
C LEU A 438 16.00 1.88 7.68
N ALA A 439 15.64 1.58 8.94
CA ALA A 439 14.76 2.44 9.75
C ALA A 439 15.19 3.93 9.87
N PRO A 440 16.48 4.29 10.03
CA PRO A 440 16.91 5.68 10.14
C PRO A 440 17.11 6.39 8.79
N VAL A 441 16.83 5.75 7.65
CA VAL A 441 17.14 6.29 6.32
C VAL A 441 16.15 7.41 5.96
N THR A 442 16.69 8.57 5.57
CA THR A 442 15.91 9.76 5.20
C THR A 442 16.11 10.20 3.75
N ASP A 443 17.01 9.55 3.01
CA ASP A 443 17.35 9.90 1.64
C ASP A 443 17.61 8.65 0.76
N GLU A 444 17.39 8.80 -0.55
CA GLU A 444 17.50 7.71 -1.52
C GLU A 444 18.96 7.25 -1.73
N GLU A 445 19.95 8.13 -1.60
CA GLU A 445 21.37 7.80 -1.78
C GLU A 445 21.83 6.84 -0.67
N THR A 446 21.45 7.12 0.57
CA THR A 446 21.70 6.25 1.72
C THR A 446 20.97 4.91 1.58
N LEU A 447 19.71 4.90 1.12
CA LEU A 447 18.97 3.68 0.82
C LEU A 447 19.74 2.78 -0.17
N VAL A 448 20.10 3.32 -1.34
CA VAL A 448 20.82 2.60 -2.39
C VAL A 448 22.14 2.04 -1.85
N ARG A 449 22.91 2.83 -1.10
CA ARG A 449 24.18 2.39 -0.52
C ARG A 449 24.01 1.22 0.45
N LEU A 450 23.01 1.25 1.33
CA LEU A 450 22.74 0.16 2.28
C LEU A 450 22.25 -1.10 1.55
N LEU A 451 21.40 -0.94 0.53
CA LEU A 451 20.94 -2.07 -0.27
C LEU A 451 22.10 -2.71 -1.04
N LYS A 452 22.99 -1.94 -1.67
CA LYS A 452 24.22 -2.46 -2.32
C LYS A 452 25.10 -3.29 -1.38
N LYS A 453 25.14 -2.93 -0.10
CA LYS A 453 25.90 -3.65 0.94
C LYS A 453 25.21 -4.96 1.35
N ASN A 454 23.89 -4.94 1.57
CA ASN A 454 23.18 -6.03 2.24
C ASN A 454 22.47 -7.01 1.28
N VAL A 455 21.96 -6.53 0.14
CA VAL A 455 21.18 -7.36 -0.82
C VAL A 455 21.95 -8.55 -1.38
N PRO A 456 23.27 -8.47 -1.68
CA PRO A 456 24.04 -9.66 -2.08
C PRO A 456 23.99 -10.82 -1.06
N LEU A 457 23.75 -10.53 0.21
CA LEU A 457 23.64 -11.53 1.27
C LEU A 457 22.28 -12.26 1.26
N ALA A 458 21.28 -11.73 0.55
CA ALA A 458 19.97 -12.35 0.39
C ALA A 458 19.97 -13.47 -0.67
N GLY A 459 21.09 -13.69 -1.37
CA GLY A 459 21.22 -14.72 -2.40
C GLY A 459 20.71 -14.31 -3.79
N CYS A 460 20.29 -13.05 -3.97
CA CYS A 460 19.95 -12.50 -5.28
C CYS A 460 21.20 -12.37 -6.16
N THR A 461 21.10 -12.82 -7.41
CA THR A 461 22.18 -12.74 -8.41
C THR A 461 22.20 -11.39 -9.13
N ARG A 462 21.06 -10.71 -9.19
CA ARG A 462 20.92 -9.35 -9.71
C ARG A 462 19.73 -8.66 -9.08
N VAL A 463 19.86 -7.37 -8.78
CA VAL A 463 18.76 -6.55 -8.28
C VAL A 463 18.84 -5.16 -8.89
N ILE A 464 17.73 -4.66 -9.42
CA ILE A 464 17.60 -3.33 -10.02
C ILE A 464 16.42 -2.61 -9.36
N LEU A 465 16.62 -1.36 -8.97
CA LEU A 465 15.55 -0.45 -8.60
C LEU A 465 15.27 0.48 -9.77
N ALA A 466 14.08 0.41 -10.34
CA ALA A 466 13.61 1.36 -11.34
C ALA A 466 12.73 2.38 -10.63
N LEU A 467 13.31 3.53 -10.24
CA LEU A 467 12.60 4.56 -9.49
C LEU A 467 11.89 5.53 -10.43
N HIS A 468 10.60 5.74 -10.22
CA HIS A 468 9.81 6.67 -11.03
C HIS A 468 10.19 8.12 -10.74
N ARG A 469 10.45 8.90 -11.78
CA ARG A 469 10.72 10.34 -11.72
C ARG A 469 9.64 11.12 -12.48
N PRO A 470 8.98 12.11 -11.84
CA PRO A 470 8.04 13.02 -12.48
C PRO A 470 8.63 13.68 -13.72
N ASN A 471 7.78 13.94 -14.73
CA ASN A 471 8.22 14.67 -15.91
C ASN A 471 8.41 16.17 -15.58
N PRO A 472 9.63 16.73 -15.71
CA PRO A 472 9.89 18.12 -15.33
C PRO A 472 9.15 19.15 -16.18
N LYS A 473 8.59 18.77 -17.34
CA LYS A 473 7.83 19.68 -18.22
C LYS A 473 6.34 19.72 -17.93
N ASN A 474 5.77 18.71 -17.27
CA ASN A 474 4.35 18.64 -16.98
C ASN A 474 4.10 17.92 -15.64
N PRO A 475 4.50 18.54 -14.51
CA PRO A 475 4.41 17.92 -13.19
C PRO A 475 2.96 17.73 -12.68
N GLU A 476 1.94 18.25 -13.37
CA GLU A 476 0.53 18.12 -12.99
C GLU A 476 -0.19 16.95 -13.71
N THR A 477 0.40 16.31 -14.73
CA THR A 477 -0.18 15.17 -15.46
C THR A 477 0.45 13.82 -15.07
N ASP A 478 0.83 13.71 -13.80
CA ASP A 478 2.00 12.99 -13.27
C ASP A 478 2.00 11.44 -13.33
N GLU A 479 1.07 10.78 -14.03
CA GLU A 479 0.88 9.33 -13.86
C GLU A 479 1.28 8.42 -15.03
N GLU A 480 1.45 8.94 -16.25
CA GLU A 480 1.81 8.12 -17.44
C GLU A 480 3.05 8.62 -18.21
N ASP A 481 3.55 9.84 -17.94
CA ASP A 481 4.58 10.52 -18.75
C ASP A 481 5.95 10.69 -18.06
N GLY A 482 6.16 10.08 -16.88
CA GLY A 482 7.43 10.10 -16.13
C GLY A 482 8.51 9.20 -16.73
N PHE A 483 9.76 9.34 -16.25
CA PHE A 483 10.88 8.48 -16.66
C PHE A 483 11.40 7.66 -15.48
N TYR A 484 12.04 6.52 -15.75
CA TYR A 484 12.65 5.69 -14.70
C TYR A 484 14.15 5.96 -14.58
N ASP A 485 14.62 6.03 -13.33
CA ASP A 485 16.04 6.10 -12.96
C ASP A 485 16.45 4.72 -12.43
N ASP A 486 17.20 3.98 -13.25
CA ASP A 486 17.57 2.60 -12.95
C ASP A 486 18.85 2.54 -12.13
N VAL A 487 18.73 1.99 -10.92
CA VAL A 487 19.83 1.79 -10.00
C VAL A 487 20.09 0.30 -9.83
N GLU A 488 21.16 -0.18 -10.47
CA GLU A 488 21.63 -1.55 -10.28
C GLU A 488 22.32 -1.67 -8.91
N LEU A 489 21.75 -2.51 -8.05
CA LEU A 489 22.21 -2.76 -6.68
C LEU A 489 23.20 -3.93 -6.61
N VAL A 490 22.91 -4.99 -7.36
CA VAL A 490 23.79 -6.15 -7.51
C VAL A 490 24.05 -6.32 -9.00
N PRO A 491 25.30 -6.12 -9.47
CA PRO A 491 25.63 -6.33 -10.88
C PRO A 491 25.49 -7.81 -11.21
N CYS A 492 24.97 -8.10 -12.41
CA CYS A 492 24.75 -9.47 -12.89
C CYS A 492 26.00 -10.33 -12.67
N LEU A 493 25.91 -11.31 -11.77
CA LEU A 493 26.90 -12.36 -11.65
C LEU A 493 26.65 -13.36 -12.77
N ASP A 494 27.67 -13.68 -13.59
CA ASP A 494 27.59 -14.68 -14.66
C ASP A 494 27.14 -16.04 -14.09
N THR A 495 25.83 -16.28 -14.04
CA THR A 495 25.24 -17.56 -13.64
C THR A 495 24.87 -18.35 -14.89
N PRO A 496 25.39 -19.58 -15.06
CA PRO A 496 25.01 -20.44 -16.17
C PRO A 496 23.59 -20.98 -15.97
N GLY A 497 22.63 -20.47 -16.74
CA GLY A 497 21.23 -20.92 -16.79
C GLY A 497 20.31 -19.74 -17.03
N GLY A 498 19.24 -19.91 -17.82
CA GLY A 498 18.26 -18.85 -18.06
C GLY A 498 17.81 -18.20 -16.74
N THR A 499 17.81 -16.87 -16.70
CA THR A 499 17.56 -16.10 -15.49
C THR A 499 16.07 -15.81 -15.35
N ASP A 500 15.39 -16.52 -14.46
CA ASP A 500 14.07 -16.11 -13.99
C ASP A 500 14.22 -14.73 -13.33
N SER A 501 13.44 -13.77 -13.80
CA SER A 501 13.56 -12.38 -13.37
C SER A 501 12.19 -11.82 -13.01
N VAL A 502 12.05 -11.31 -11.79
CA VAL A 502 10.76 -10.94 -11.20
C VAL A 502 10.65 -9.42 -11.10
N ARG A 503 9.57 -8.85 -11.62
CA ARG A 503 9.18 -7.44 -11.49
C ARG A 503 8.10 -7.30 -10.44
N MET A 504 8.33 -6.44 -9.46
CA MET A 504 7.36 -6.15 -8.40
C MET A 504 7.24 -4.63 -8.19
N PRO A 505 6.02 -4.11 -7.99
CA PRO A 505 5.81 -2.68 -7.80
C PRO A 505 6.35 -2.21 -6.44
N LEU A 506 6.91 -1.01 -6.40
CA LEU A 506 7.33 -0.31 -5.18
C LEU A 506 6.28 0.75 -4.84
N LEU A 507 5.52 0.53 -3.76
CA LEU A 507 4.30 1.30 -3.49
C LEU A 507 4.28 1.85 -2.07
N GLY A 508 3.86 3.10 -1.93
CA GLY A 508 3.41 3.66 -0.65
C GLY A 508 1.89 3.62 -0.53
N ILE A 509 1.36 4.19 0.55
CA ILE A 509 -0.09 4.24 0.77
C ILE A 509 -0.83 5.00 -0.35
N THR A 510 -0.23 6.07 -0.87
CA THR A 510 -0.92 7.00 -1.79
C THR A 510 -0.25 7.15 -3.16
N GLN A 511 0.91 6.54 -3.40
CA GLN A 511 1.68 6.73 -4.64
C GLN A 511 2.57 5.54 -4.98
N SER A 512 2.96 5.44 -6.25
CA SER A 512 3.98 4.51 -6.72
C SER A 512 5.35 5.17 -6.75
N TYR A 513 6.38 4.43 -6.32
CA TYR A 513 7.79 4.83 -6.40
C TYR A 513 8.52 4.18 -7.57
N GLY A 514 7.84 3.33 -8.35
CA GLY A 514 8.40 2.56 -9.45
C GLY A 514 8.32 1.05 -9.20
N TYR A 515 9.36 0.30 -9.56
CA TYR A 515 9.39 -1.15 -9.41
C TYR A 515 10.79 -1.69 -9.11
N ILE A 516 10.86 -2.91 -8.62
CA ILE A 516 12.10 -3.65 -8.36
C ILE A 516 12.17 -4.88 -9.26
N ILE A 517 13.34 -5.11 -9.85
CA ILE A 517 13.67 -6.32 -10.61
C ILE A 517 14.56 -7.20 -9.74
N LEU A 518 14.18 -8.44 -9.55
CA LEU A 518 14.88 -9.42 -8.72
C LEU A 518 15.21 -10.66 -9.54
N GLU A 519 16.48 -11.05 -9.56
CA GLU A 519 16.96 -12.29 -10.17
C GLU A 519 17.64 -13.13 -9.10
N GLY A 520 17.36 -14.44 -9.10
CA GLY A 520 18.05 -15.38 -8.23
C GLY A 520 17.51 -16.81 -8.39
N THR A 521 18.43 -17.75 -8.62
CA THR A 521 18.08 -19.15 -8.81
C THR A 521 17.73 -19.82 -7.48
N GLY A 522 16.53 -20.39 -7.37
CA GLY A 522 16.13 -21.18 -6.19
C GLY A 522 15.85 -20.35 -4.93
N LEU A 523 15.67 -19.03 -5.06
CA LEU A 523 15.22 -18.21 -3.95
C LEU A 523 13.74 -18.46 -3.65
N ASP A 524 13.43 -18.41 -2.35
CA ASP A 524 12.06 -18.45 -1.84
C ASP A 524 11.32 -17.15 -2.20
N ALA A 525 10.03 -17.24 -2.52
CA ALA A 525 9.18 -16.10 -2.81
C ALA A 525 9.16 -15.07 -1.67
N LEU A 526 9.30 -15.54 -0.42
CA LEU A 526 9.37 -14.70 0.76
C LEU A 526 10.54 -13.72 0.71
N VAL A 527 11.67 -14.10 0.10
CA VAL A 527 12.82 -13.20 -0.04
C VAL A 527 12.47 -12.03 -0.95
N PHE A 528 11.74 -12.29 -2.03
CA PHE A 528 11.36 -11.27 -2.99
C PHE A 528 10.36 -10.26 -2.42
N GLU A 529 9.28 -10.74 -1.80
CA GLU A 529 8.26 -9.88 -1.18
C GLU A 529 8.82 -9.12 0.03
N SER A 530 9.60 -9.77 0.89
CA SER A 530 10.21 -9.11 2.06
C SER A 530 11.15 -7.98 1.64
N LEU A 531 11.97 -8.20 0.61
CA LEU A 531 12.86 -7.16 0.08
C LEU A 531 12.05 -6.01 -0.55
N ARG A 532 11.05 -6.32 -1.39
CA ARG A 532 10.15 -5.35 -2.01
C ARG A 532 9.43 -4.49 -0.96
N ASP A 533 8.94 -5.10 0.12
CA ASP A 533 8.25 -4.40 1.21
C ASP A 533 9.18 -3.47 1.97
N GLN A 534 10.37 -3.92 2.34
CA GLN A 534 11.32 -3.07 3.07
C GLN A 534 11.76 -1.86 2.25
N VAL A 535 12.00 -2.05 0.95
CA VAL A 535 12.34 -0.94 0.04
C VAL A 535 11.15 0.02 -0.08
N SER A 536 9.94 -0.49 -0.29
CA SER A 536 8.72 0.31 -0.42
C SER A 536 8.45 1.14 0.84
N GLN A 537 8.52 0.52 2.03
CA GLN A 537 8.33 1.19 3.32
C GLN A 537 9.40 2.27 3.56
N THR A 538 10.65 2.01 3.17
CA THR A 538 11.73 2.99 3.33
C THR A 538 11.54 4.18 2.38
N LEU A 539 11.18 3.93 1.12
CA LEU A 539 10.83 4.99 0.16
C LEU A 539 9.65 5.84 0.64
N GLU A 540 8.64 5.21 1.24
CA GLU A 540 7.53 5.95 1.85
C GLU A 540 7.97 6.82 3.02
N SER A 541 8.84 6.31 3.89
CA SER A 541 9.42 7.09 4.99
C SER A 541 10.20 8.31 4.49
N ILE A 542 11.02 8.12 3.44
CA ILE A 542 11.79 9.19 2.79
C ILE A 542 10.84 10.25 2.21
N ALA A 543 9.81 9.84 1.47
CA ALA A 543 8.83 10.75 0.87
C ALA A 543 8.11 11.58 1.95
N ARG A 544 7.61 10.94 3.02
CA ARG A 544 6.96 11.63 4.14
C ARG A 544 7.86 12.62 4.85
N THR A 545 9.15 12.33 4.96
CA THR A 545 10.12 13.25 5.57
C THR A 545 10.33 14.48 4.68
N LYS A 546 10.47 14.29 3.36
CA LYS A 546 10.56 15.40 2.39
C LYS A 546 9.30 16.28 2.41
N ASP A 547 8.11 15.68 2.40
CA ASP A 547 6.85 16.43 2.45
C ASP A 547 6.73 17.27 3.72
N ARG A 548 7.11 16.70 4.87
CA ARG A 548 7.11 17.44 6.14
C ARG A 548 8.07 18.63 6.10
N GLU A 549 9.28 18.44 5.57
CA GLU A 549 10.26 19.51 5.43
C GLU A 549 9.75 20.63 4.50
N GLN A 550 9.09 20.28 3.40
CA GLN A 550 8.48 21.26 2.49
C GLN A 550 7.34 22.05 3.16
N VAL A 551 6.46 21.38 3.92
CA VAL A 551 5.38 22.03 4.67
C VAL A 551 5.94 22.97 5.74
N GLU A 552 6.97 22.53 6.47
CA GLU A 552 7.66 23.36 7.46
C GLU A 552 8.32 24.59 6.83
N GLN A 553 8.97 24.43 5.67
CA GLN A 553 9.58 25.54 4.94
C GLN A 553 8.52 26.51 4.40
N ALA A 554 7.44 26.01 3.80
CA ALA A 554 6.35 26.84 3.31
C ALA A 554 5.67 27.63 4.45
N LEU A 555 5.55 27.04 5.64
CA LEU A 555 5.07 27.73 6.84
C LEU A 555 6.03 28.84 7.27
N ARG A 556 7.35 28.58 7.29
CA ARG A 556 8.36 29.60 7.60
C ARG A 556 8.33 30.76 6.61
N ASP A 557 8.29 30.47 5.31
CA ASP A 557 8.23 31.49 4.25
C ASP A 557 6.91 32.29 4.32
N SER A 558 5.81 31.64 4.72
CA SER A 558 4.54 32.32 4.97
C SER A 558 4.63 33.25 6.19
N GLU A 559 5.17 32.76 7.32
CA GLU A 559 5.39 33.57 8.52
C GLU A 559 6.29 34.77 8.27
N GLU A 560 7.35 34.62 7.48
CA GLU A 560 8.27 35.70 7.11
C GLU A 560 7.57 36.76 6.25
N ARG A 561 6.83 36.34 5.21
CA ARG A 561 6.00 37.24 4.40
C ARG A 561 4.97 37.99 5.25
N TYR A 562 4.32 37.33 6.22
CA TYR A 562 3.42 37.99 7.15
C TYR A 562 4.12 39.02 8.04
N ARG A 563 5.35 38.72 8.51
CA ARG A 563 6.14 39.67 9.31
C ARG A 563 6.55 40.89 8.48
N GLU A 564 6.99 40.69 7.24
CA GLU A 564 7.35 41.78 6.32
C GLU A 564 6.14 42.65 5.98
N MET A 565 5.00 42.04 5.64
CA MET A 565 3.75 42.77 5.40
C MET A 565 3.32 43.56 6.65
N ALA A 566 3.39 42.96 7.84
CA ALA A 566 3.05 43.64 9.10
C ALA A 566 4.01 44.79 9.46
N ALA A 567 5.26 44.75 9.00
CA ALA A 567 6.22 45.83 9.17
C ALA A 567 5.94 47.03 8.25
N ALA A 568 5.26 46.82 7.11
CA ALA A 568 4.89 47.85 6.15
C ALA A 568 3.54 48.54 6.43
N VAL A 569 2.73 48.04 7.37
CA VAL A 569 1.45 48.66 7.74
C VAL A 569 1.69 49.91 8.61
N PRO A 570 1.09 51.08 8.31
CA PRO A 570 1.25 52.34 9.07
C PRO A 570 0.54 52.35 10.45
N VAL A 571 0.08 51.17 10.90
CA VAL A 571 -0.52 50.98 12.23
C VAL A 571 0.61 50.66 13.19
N MET A 572 0.73 51.44 14.25
CA MET A 572 1.68 51.17 15.32
C MET A 572 1.19 49.94 16.10
N VAL A 573 1.99 48.88 16.12
CA VAL A 573 1.70 47.66 16.88
C VAL A 573 2.71 47.54 18.01
N LEU A 574 2.20 47.45 19.23
CA LEU A 574 2.98 47.19 20.44
C LEU A 574 2.45 45.91 21.09
N GLU A 575 3.32 45.01 21.55
CA GLU A 575 2.92 43.96 22.48
C GLU A 575 3.53 44.23 23.86
N THR A 576 2.72 44.08 24.90
CA THR A 576 3.16 44.17 26.28
C THR A 576 2.87 42.89 27.05
N ASP A 577 3.58 42.68 28.15
CA ASP A 577 3.12 41.78 29.20
C ASP A 577 1.88 42.35 29.93
N THR A 578 1.38 41.60 30.91
CA THR A 578 0.21 42.01 31.70
C THR A 578 0.50 43.13 32.71
N LEU A 579 1.76 43.54 32.87
CA LEU A 579 2.21 44.68 33.68
C LEU A 579 2.54 45.90 32.79
N LEU A 580 2.11 45.88 31.52
CA LEU A 580 2.33 46.94 30.54
C LEU A 580 3.81 47.17 30.21
N ARG A 581 4.68 46.16 30.32
CA ARG A 581 6.08 46.24 29.85
C ARG A 581 6.12 45.85 28.38
N ILE A 582 6.71 46.69 27.55
CA ILE A 582 6.74 46.49 26.09
C ILE A 582 7.71 45.35 25.76
N GLU A 583 7.22 44.30 25.09
CA GLU A 583 7.98 43.13 24.65
C GLU A 583 8.24 43.13 23.13
N TYR A 584 7.36 43.75 22.35
CA TYR A 584 7.50 43.88 20.90
C TYR A 584 6.97 45.23 20.43
N ARG A 585 7.57 45.75 19.35
CA ARG A 585 7.09 46.90 18.60
C ARG A 585 7.42 46.73 17.12
N ASN A 586 6.54 47.16 16.23
CA ASN A 586 6.84 47.24 14.80
C ASN A 586 7.57 48.56 14.44
N ALA A 587 8.06 48.67 13.20
CA ALA A 587 8.81 49.84 12.73
C ALA A 587 8.03 51.16 12.82
N ALA A 588 6.70 51.13 12.64
CA ALA A 588 5.83 52.28 12.79
C ALA A 588 5.74 52.77 14.24
N ALA A 589 5.56 51.85 15.20
CA ALA A 589 5.59 52.17 16.63
C ALA A 589 6.98 52.65 17.08
N ALA A 590 8.03 52.08 16.49
CA ALA A 590 9.41 52.42 16.79
C ALA A 590 9.77 53.87 16.43
N SER A 591 9.43 54.28 15.20
CA SER A 591 9.70 55.62 14.69
C SER A 591 8.76 56.67 15.30
N GLY A 592 7.45 56.38 15.34
CA GLY A 592 6.45 57.37 15.74
C GLY A 592 6.39 57.68 17.24
N LEU A 593 6.77 56.72 18.10
CA LEU A 593 6.89 56.94 19.56
C LEU A 593 8.34 57.08 20.03
N VAL A 594 9.33 57.04 19.11
CA VAL A 594 10.78 57.10 19.38
C VAL A 594 11.16 56.20 20.57
N ILE A 595 10.77 54.94 20.46
CA ILE A 595 11.11 53.93 21.47
C ILE A 595 12.57 53.51 21.18
N PRO A 596 13.50 53.51 22.17
CA PRO A 596 14.88 53.07 21.93
C PRO A 596 15.00 51.54 21.75
N ASP A 597 15.97 51.08 20.96
CA ASP A 597 16.24 49.64 20.74
C ASP A 597 16.74 48.90 22.00
N ASP A 598 17.38 49.65 22.92
CA ASP A 598 18.04 49.15 24.13
C ASP A 598 17.11 48.96 25.35
N ALA A 599 15.89 49.50 25.33
CA ALA A 599 15.05 49.56 26.53
C ALA A 599 14.32 48.24 26.84
N ALA A 600 15.05 47.24 27.35
CA ALA A 600 14.45 46.25 28.22
C ALA A 600 13.75 47.01 29.39
N LEU A 601 12.41 46.99 29.39
CA LEU A 601 11.51 47.45 30.46
C LEU A 601 11.19 48.95 30.56
N LYS A 602 10.87 49.63 29.45
CA LYS A 602 10.00 50.83 29.55
C LYS A 602 8.53 50.40 29.60
N SER A 603 7.82 50.89 30.62
CA SER A 603 6.39 50.68 30.74
C SER A 603 5.67 51.49 29.66
N LEU A 604 4.63 50.91 29.05
CA LEU A 604 3.72 51.61 28.16
C LEU A 604 3.18 52.91 28.80
N LYS A 605 3.09 52.95 30.14
CA LYS A 605 2.72 54.13 30.93
C LYS A 605 3.60 55.36 30.67
N THR A 606 4.86 55.17 30.26
CA THR A 606 5.75 56.29 29.88
C THR A 606 5.24 57.03 28.65
N TYR A 607 4.46 56.34 27.80
CA TYR A 607 3.88 56.86 26.58
C TYR A 607 2.37 57.14 26.72
N LEU A 608 1.85 57.24 27.95
CA LEU A 608 0.46 57.60 28.23
C LEU A 608 0.40 58.93 29.00
N GLU A 609 -0.72 59.66 28.87
CA GLU A 609 -1.02 60.73 29.83
C GLU A 609 -1.34 60.12 31.21
N PRO A 610 -1.11 60.86 32.32
CA PRO A 610 -1.44 60.39 33.67
C PRO A 610 -2.90 59.94 33.82
N GLU A 611 -3.82 60.59 33.10
CA GLU A 611 -5.26 60.30 33.10
C GLU A 611 -5.62 59.02 32.32
N ASP A 612 -4.83 58.66 31.30
CA ASP A 612 -5.06 57.49 30.45
C ASP A 612 -4.33 56.23 30.98
N ALA A 613 -3.43 56.39 31.95
CA ALA A 613 -2.67 55.29 32.56
C ALA A 613 -3.55 54.32 33.37
N SER A 614 -4.55 54.84 34.09
CA SER A 614 -5.54 54.00 34.79
C SER A 614 -6.46 53.27 33.82
N LEU A 615 -6.89 53.94 32.74
CA LEU A 615 -7.69 53.33 31.67
C LEU A 615 -6.96 52.16 30.99
N ALA A 616 -5.64 52.25 30.82
CA ALA A 616 -4.82 51.17 30.27
C ALA A 616 -4.75 49.95 31.19
N GLU A 617 -4.67 50.15 32.51
CA GLU A 617 -4.72 49.05 33.48
C GLU A 617 -6.09 48.37 33.49
N ASP A 618 -7.16 49.16 33.51
CA ASP A 618 -8.53 48.64 33.42
C ASP A 618 -8.77 47.88 32.11
N ALA A 619 -8.17 48.34 31.01
CA ALA A 619 -8.24 47.66 29.72
C ALA A 619 -7.58 46.27 29.74
N VAL A 620 -6.47 46.08 30.48
CA VAL A 620 -5.84 44.76 30.64
C VAL A 620 -6.82 43.78 31.29
N GLN A 621 -7.49 44.20 32.36
CA GLN A 621 -8.43 43.34 33.07
C GLN A 621 -9.65 43.01 32.20
N ARG A 622 -10.19 44.01 31.50
CA ARG A 622 -11.31 43.82 30.58
C ARG A 622 -10.96 42.88 29.41
N VAL A 623 -9.75 42.96 28.86
CA VAL A 623 -9.28 42.06 27.79
C VAL A 623 -9.14 40.62 28.27
N ARG A 624 -8.85 40.37 29.57
CA ARG A 624 -8.89 38.99 30.11
C ARG A 624 -10.28 38.36 29.95
N GLU A 625 -11.33 39.16 30.06
CA GLU A 625 -12.72 38.72 29.99
C GLU A 625 -13.26 38.73 28.57
N THR A 626 -13.04 39.82 27.82
CA THR A 626 -13.63 40.03 26.49
C THR A 626 -12.74 39.58 25.33
N ARG A 627 -11.49 39.18 25.60
CA ARG A 627 -10.41 38.87 24.64
C ARG A 627 -9.95 40.03 23.76
N GLU A 628 -10.83 40.99 23.47
CA GLU A 628 -10.51 42.21 22.74
C GLU A 628 -11.35 43.42 23.20
N LEU A 629 -10.83 44.62 22.94
CA LEU A 629 -11.50 45.90 23.16
C LEU A 629 -11.27 46.81 21.96
N ASN A 630 -12.35 47.40 21.45
CA ASN A 630 -12.32 48.36 20.35
C ASN A 630 -12.52 49.78 20.88
N SER A 631 -11.74 50.73 20.38
CA SER A 631 -11.78 52.15 20.76
C SER A 631 -11.78 52.39 22.28
N PRO A 632 -10.74 51.93 23.00
CA PRO A 632 -10.69 52.00 24.46
C PRO A 632 -10.63 53.43 25.04
N GLY A 633 -10.51 54.47 24.19
CA GLY A 633 -10.38 55.86 24.62
C GLY A 633 -8.98 56.23 25.12
N ILE A 634 -8.02 55.31 25.00
CA ILE A 634 -6.63 55.47 25.45
C ILE A 634 -5.82 56.15 24.34
N ARG A 635 -4.96 57.10 24.72
CA ARG A 635 -4.07 57.79 23.77
C ARG A 635 -2.61 57.63 24.17
N LEU A 636 -1.80 57.20 23.21
CA LEU A 636 -0.35 57.24 23.31
C LEU A 636 0.15 58.65 23.03
N VAL A 637 1.26 59.03 23.65
CA VAL A 637 1.85 60.37 23.58
C VAL A 637 3.26 60.26 23.04
N SER A 638 3.62 61.15 22.10
CA SER A 638 4.98 61.26 21.59
C SER A 638 5.97 61.73 22.67
N PRO A 639 7.28 61.43 22.56
CA PRO A 639 8.28 61.81 23.57
C PRO A 639 8.38 63.32 23.85
N ASP A 640 8.16 64.15 22.83
CA ASP A 640 8.10 65.62 22.95
C ASP A 640 6.77 66.14 23.53
N ARG A 641 5.84 65.22 23.81
CA ARG A 641 4.47 65.45 24.27
C ARG A 641 3.64 66.36 23.36
N ARG A 642 4.01 66.51 22.09
CA ARG A 642 3.28 67.37 21.15
C ARG A 642 2.19 66.64 20.39
N ARG A 643 2.24 65.30 20.29
CA ARG A 643 1.30 64.49 19.51
C ARG A 643 0.58 63.46 20.36
N TYR A 644 -0.69 63.25 20.05
CA TYR A 644 -1.57 62.25 20.65
C TYR A 644 -1.98 61.23 19.58
N ILE A 645 -1.69 59.96 19.85
CA ILE A 645 -1.90 58.83 18.93
C ILE A 645 -2.96 57.92 19.57
N PRO A 646 -4.19 57.84 19.05
CA PRO A 646 -5.24 57.03 19.64
C PRO A 646 -4.94 55.53 19.51
N VAL A 647 -5.17 54.79 20.59
CA VAL A 647 -5.26 53.32 20.55
C VAL A 647 -6.63 52.97 20.00
N VAL A 648 -6.65 52.20 18.91
CA VAL A 648 -7.89 51.82 18.20
C VAL A 648 -8.37 50.44 18.59
N LYS A 649 -7.45 49.54 18.95
CA LYS A 649 -7.79 48.18 19.39
C LYS A 649 -6.79 47.64 20.40
N ILE A 650 -7.28 46.85 21.34
CA ILE A 650 -6.47 46.05 22.26
C ILE A 650 -6.93 44.60 22.15
N SER A 651 -6.00 43.65 22.04
CA SER A 651 -6.31 42.21 21.96
C SER A 651 -5.38 41.38 22.84
N GLY A 652 -5.91 40.29 23.41
CA GLY A 652 -5.17 39.40 24.29
C GLY A 652 -4.66 38.14 23.57
N LYS A 653 -3.41 37.75 23.86
CA LYS A 653 -2.86 36.44 23.51
C LYS A 653 -2.86 35.53 24.75
N PHE A 654 -3.38 34.32 24.58
CA PHE A 654 -3.57 33.35 25.66
C PHE A 654 -2.68 32.13 25.46
N ASP A 655 -2.19 31.53 26.55
CA ASP A 655 -1.47 30.26 26.51
C ASP A 655 -2.44 29.07 26.31
N GLN A 656 -1.89 27.85 26.15
CA GLN A 656 -2.69 26.62 25.98
C GLN A 656 -3.58 26.30 27.20
N LYS A 657 -3.33 26.92 28.36
CA LYS A 657 -4.12 26.78 29.59
C LYS A 657 -5.18 27.89 29.74
N GLY A 658 -5.29 28.78 28.76
CA GLY A 658 -6.26 29.87 28.73
C GLY A 658 -5.88 31.12 29.54
N ASN A 659 -4.63 31.24 29.98
CA ASN A 659 -4.15 32.43 30.70
C ASN A 659 -3.71 33.51 29.72
N LEU A 660 -4.13 34.76 29.95
CA LEU A 660 -3.63 35.91 29.19
C LEU A 660 -2.14 36.10 29.48
N VAL A 661 -1.31 35.91 28.45
CA VAL A 661 0.16 36.03 28.52
C VAL A 661 0.68 37.32 27.93
N ARG A 662 0.05 37.85 26.88
CA ARG A 662 0.45 39.11 26.22
C ARG A 662 -0.75 39.93 25.79
N ILE A 663 -0.52 41.22 25.63
CA ILE A 663 -1.52 42.20 25.24
C ILE A 663 -0.98 42.97 24.04
N ARG A 664 -1.72 42.91 22.94
CA ARG A 664 -1.41 43.66 21.72
C ARG A 664 -2.20 44.95 21.71
N TRP A 665 -1.51 46.06 21.45
CA TRP A 665 -2.03 47.41 21.35
C TRP A 665 -1.85 47.88 19.92
N ASP A 666 -2.95 48.06 19.21
CA ASP A 666 -2.96 48.62 17.86
C ASP A 666 -3.31 50.11 17.99
N ALA A 667 -2.35 50.97 17.67
CA ALA A 667 -2.48 52.41 17.71
C ALA A 667 -2.30 53.00 16.31
N LEU A 668 -3.06 54.04 16.01
CA LEU A 668 -3.09 54.64 14.68
C LEU A 668 -2.50 56.04 14.74
N ASP A 669 -1.33 56.26 14.12
CA ASP A 669 -0.84 57.61 13.90
C ASP A 669 -1.71 58.26 12.82
N PRO A 670 -2.45 59.35 13.07
CA PRO A 670 -3.22 59.99 12.02
C PRO A 670 -2.35 60.69 10.96
N LEU A 671 -1.04 60.90 11.19
CA LEU A 671 -0.17 61.69 10.31
C LEU A 671 0.00 61.17 8.88
N PRO A 672 0.24 59.87 8.62
CA PRO A 672 0.27 59.33 7.26
C PRO A 672 -1.08 59.52 6.54
N PHE A 673 -2.19 59.44 7.27
CA PHE A 673 -3.55 59.63 6.75
C PHE A 673 -3.86 61.09 6.39
N LEU A 674 -3.16 62.06 6.97
CA LEU A 674 -3.29 63.49 6.68
C LEU A 674 -2.48 63.91 5.45
N ASN A 675 -1.36 63.24 5.18
CA ASN A 675 -0.53 63.48 3.99
C ASN A 675 -1.05 62.77 2.73
N SER A 676 -1.90 61.74 2.88
CA SER A 676 -2.41 60.90 1.79
C SER A 676 -3.62 61.46 1.03
N GLY A 677 -3.95 62.76 1.20
CA GLY A 677 -5.01 63.43 0.44
C GLY A 677 -6.43 63.34 1.02
N ILE A 678 -6.60 62.93 2.29
CA ILE A 678 -7.89 62.91 3.01
C ILE A 678 -8.17 64.28 3.66
N LEU A 679 -7.80 65.36 2.97
CA LEU A 679 -8.33 66.68 3.28
C LEU A 679 -9.61 66.87 2.47
N PRO A 680 -10.56 67.69 2.97
CA PRO A 680 -11.66 68.10 2.13
C PRO A 680 -11.08 68.79 0.89
N ASP A 681 -11.53 68.40 -0.31
CA ASP A 681 -11.08 69.03 -1.54
C ASP A 681 -11.51 70.52 -1.55
N LYS A 682 -10.91 71.33 -2.45
CA LYS A 682 -11.32 72.73 -2.57
C LYS A 682 -12.82 72.88 -2.82
N GLU A 683 -13.47 71.87 -3.40
CA GLU A 683 -14.92 71.84 -3.63
C GLU A 683 -15.70 71.75 -2.31
N PHE A 684 -15.30 70.92 -1.34
CA PHE A 684 -15.91 70.84 -0.02
C PHE A 684 -15.86 72.18 0.72
N PHE A 685 -14.68 72.80 0.76
CA PHE A 685 -14.51 74.08 1.46
C PHE A 685 -15.29 75.20 0.77
N THR A 686 -15.38 75.17 -0.57
CA THR A 686 -16.19 76.12 -1.35
C THR A 686 -17.68 75.91 -1.11
N ALA A 687 -18.15 74.66 -1.10
CA ALA A 687 -19.55 74.30 -0.88
C ALA A 687 -20.06 74.79 0.49
N HIS A 688 -19.21 74.74 1.51
CA HIS A 688 -19.54 75.17 2.88
C HIS A 688 -19.12 76.61 3.21
N LYS A 689 -18.68 77.39 2.21
CA LYS A 689 -18.26 78.80 2.35
C LYS A 689 -17.17 79.00 3.43
N ILE A 690 -16.25 78.05 3.52
CA ILE A 690 -15.07 78.11 4.38
C ILE A 690 -14.02 78.98 3.68
N THR A 691 -13.52 80.00 4.37
CA THR A 691 -12.49 80.92 3.83
C THR A 691 -11.12 80.25 3.83
N GLY A 692 -10.19 80.74 3.00
CA GLY A 692 -8.82 80.18 2.94
C GLY A 692 -8.11 80.18 4.31
N ARG A 693 -8.38 81.18 5.16
CA ARG A 693 -7.78 81.25 6.49
C ARG A 693 -8.41 80.26 7.49
N GLU A 694 -9.71 80.02 7.37
CA GLU A 694 -10.39 78.99 8.15
C GLU A 694 -9.95 77.59 7.71
N GLN A 695 -9.74 77.37 6.41
CA GLN A 695 -9.20 76.14 5.86
C GLN A 695 -7.82 75.82 6.46
N GLU A 696 -6.86 76.75 6.41
CA GLU A 696 -5.53 76.55 7.00
C GLU A 696 -5.58 76.16 8.50
N ILE A 697 -6.49 76.80 9.26
CA ILE A 697 -6.67 76.51 10.68
C ILE A 697 -7.26 75.12 10.91
N VAL A 698 -8.24 74.72 10.10
CA VAL A 698 -8.86 73.39 10.16
C VAL A 698 -7.84 72.31 9.78
N GLU A 699 -7.05 72.52 8.73
CA GLU A 699 -5.99 71.60 8.30
C GLU A 699 -4.98 71.38 9.43
N LEU A 700 -4.47 72.45 10.04
CA LEU A 700 -3.54 72.35 11.17
C LEU A 700 -4.18 71.70 12.41
N GLN A 701 -5.47 71.92 12.65
CA GLN A 701 -6.18 71.28 13.75
C GLN A 701 -6.41 69.78 13.50
N LEU A 702 -6.74 69.39 12.26
CA LEU A 702 -6.84 67.99 11.83
C LEU A 702 -5.48 67.30 11.94
N GLN A 703 -4.38 68.03 11.68
CA GLN A 703 -3.00 67.59 11.91
C GLN A 703 -2.60 67.39 13.38
N GLY A 704 -3.52 67.61 14.32
CA GLY A 704 -3.31 67.30 15.74
C GLY A 704 -2.55 68.36 16.53
N TYR A 705 -2.22 69.50 15.92
CA TYR A 705 -1.61 70.63 16.62
C TYR A 705 -2.57 71.20 17.69
N ARG A 706 -2.02 71.62 18.83
CA ARG A 706 -2.81 72.33 19.85
C ARG A 706 -3.13 73.73 19.36
N ILE A 707 -4.21 74.31 19.85
CA ILE A 707 -4.64 75.68 19.48
C ILE A 707 -3.49 76.70 19.62
N ARG A 708 -2.69 76.56 20.68
CA ARG A 708 -1.49 77.37 20.90
C ARG A 708 -0.45 77.24 19.78
N ASP A 709 -0.17 76.01 19.35
CA ASP A 709 0.83 75.74 18.31
C ASP A 709 0.33 76.21 16.93
N ILE A 710 -0.99 76.10 16.67
CA ILE A 710 -1.62 76.65 15.46
C ILE A 710 -1.50 78.18 15.45
N ALA A 711 -1.77 78.82 16.60
CA ALA A 711 -1.68 80.27 16.74
C ALA A 711 -0.26 80.78 16.49
N GLU A 712 0.74 80.10 17.06
CA GLU A 712 2.16 80.41 16.86
C GLU A 712 2.58 80.20 15.41
N LYS A 713 2.22 79.08 14.78
CA LYS A 713 2.58 78.73 13.40
C LYS A 713 1.96 79.67 12.37
N LEU A 714 0.77 80.18 12.65
CA LEU A 714 0.05 81.11 11.77
C LEU A 714 0.29 82.59 12.14
N PHE A 715 1.09 82.88 13.17
CA PHE A 715 1.36 84.22 13.69
C PHE A 715 0.08 85.01 14.04
N ILE A 716 -0.87 84.35 14.72
CA ILE A 716 -2.14 84.94 15.19
C ILE A 716 -2.38 84.63 16.67
N ALA A 717 -3.37 85.27 17.30
CA ALA A 717 -3.71 84.99 18.69
C ALA A 717 -4.51 83.67 18.84
N GLU A 718 -4.35 82.95 19.95
CA GLU A 718 -5.12 81.73 20.25
C GLU A 718 -6.64 81.95 20.25
N SER A 719 -7.08 83.13 20.70
CA SER A 719 -8.50 83.53 20.66
C SER A 719 -9.02 83.65 19.23
N THR A 720 -8.17 84.06 18.28
CA THR A 720 -8.48 84.13 16.85
C THR A 720 -8.60 82.73 16.25
N VAL A 721 -7.71 81.80 16.60
CA VAL A 721 -7.80 80.39 16.19
C VAL A 721 -9.11 79.76 16.70
N LYS A 722 -9.44 79.97 17.98
CA LYS A 722 -10.72 79.51 18.56
C LYS A 722 -11.92 80.13 17.84
N GLY A 723 -11.87 81.43 17.55
CA GLY A 723 -12.94 82.13 16.83
C GLY A 723 -13.19 81.57 15.44
N HIS A 724 -12.13 81.31 14.67
CA HIS A 724 -12.23 80.70 13.34
C HIS A 724 -12.76 79.26 13.41
N LEU A 725 -12.29 78.45 14.36
CA LEU A 725 -12.80 77.08 14.54
C LEU A 725 -14.29 77.06 14.89
N THR A 726 -14.73 77.95 15.78
CA THR A 726 -16.16 78.10 16.11
C THR A 726 -16.98 78.52 14.89
N GLN A 727 -16.48 79.45 14.07
CA GLN A 727 -17.15 79.84 12.82
C GLN A 727 -17.22 78.69 11.82
N VAL A 728 -16.15 77.93 11.66
CA VAL A 728 -16.11 76.73 10.82
C VAL A 728 -17.16 75.72 11.28
N TYR A 729 -17.18 75.40 12.57
CA TYR A 729 -18.11 74.43 13.12
C TYR A 729 -19.57 74.87 12.92
N ASN A 730 -19.86 76.16 13.13
CA ASN A 730 -21.17 76.72 12.86
C ASN A 730 -21.56 76.65 11.37
N LYS A 731 -20.62 76.92 10.44
CA LYS A 731 -20.85 76.82 8.99
C LYS A 731 -21.13 75.39 8.55
N LEU A 732 -20.51 74.42 9.21
CA LEU A 732 -20.68 72.99 8.95
C LEU A 732 -21.85 72.36 9.74
N GLY A 733 -22.49 73.11 10.64
CA GLY A 733 -23.57 72.60 11.48
C GLY A 733 -23.13 71.58 12.54
N ILE A 734 -21.86 71.62 12.93
CA ILE A 734 -21.25 70.68 13.89
C ILE A 734 -20.81 71.43 15.16
N THR A 735 -20.53 70.68 16.23
CA THR A 735 -20.21 71.24 17.55
C THR A 735 -18.74 71.15 17.92
N GLY A 736 -17.93 70.39 17.18
CA GLY A 736 -16.51 70.25 17.47
C GLY A 736 -15.73 69.32 16.55
N LYS A 737 -14.42 69.19 16.82
CA LYS A 737 -13.46 68.43 16.01
C LYS A 737 -13.86 66.96 15.80
N GLY A 738 -14.48 66.33 16.80
CA GLY A 738 -14.91 64.93 16.70
C GLY A 738 -16.02 64.73 15.66
N GLU A 739 -16.99 65.64 15.59
CA GLU A 739 -18.05 65.62 14.58
C GLU A 739 -17.52 66.01 13.20
N LEU A 740 -16.54 66.92 13.13
CA LEU A 740 -15.85 67.24 11.88
C LEU A 740 -15.21 66.00 11.27
N LEU A 741 -14.46 65.23 12.06
CA LEU A 741 -13.83 63.98 11.61
C LEU A 741 -14.86 62.94 11.16
N ARG A 742 -16.00 62.86 11.86
CA ARG A 742 -17.08 61.92 11.51
C ARG A 742 -17.75 62.32 10.19
N MET A 743 -18.07 63.59 10.01
CA MET A 743 -18.67 64.14 8.79
C MET A 743 -17.77 63.87 7.58
N LEU A 744 -16.47 64.15 7.69
CA LEU A 744 -15.50 63.90 6.62
C LEU A 744 -15.35 62.41 6.29
N ARG A 745 -15.34 61.55 7.31
CA ARG A 745 -15.30 60.10 7.13
C ARG A 745 -16.55 59.58 6.42
N ASP A 746 -17.73 59.99 6.87
CA ASP A 746 -18.99 59.48 6.35
C ASP A 746 -19.24 59.95 4.90
N GLU A 747 -18.77 61.15 4.54
CA GLU A 747 -18.77 61.66 3.16
C GLU A 747 -17.82 60.87 2.24
N GLN A 748 -16.60 60.57 2.68
CA GLN A 748 -15.62 59.81 1.90
C GLN A 748 -16.01 58.34 1.76
N VAL A 749 -16.55 57.71 2.81
CA VAL A 749 -17.11 56.36 2.77
C VAL A 749 -18.35 56.31 1.86
N GLY A 750 -19.17 57.36 1.87
CA GLY A 750 -20.31 57.49 0.94
C GLY A 750 -19.88 57.65 -0.53
N ARG A 751 -18.75 58.32 -0.79
CA ARG A 751 -18.24 58.58 -2.15
C ARG A 751 -17.49 57.37 -2.75
N PHE A 752 -16.79 56.58 -1.93
CA PHE A 752 -15.90 55.51 -2.41
C PHE A 752 -16.24 54.09 -1.88
N GLY A 753 -17.12 53.95 -0.89
CA GLY A 753 -17.40 52.66 -0.22
C GLY A 753 -16.30 52.27 0.78
N PHE A 754 -16.66 51.58 1.88
CA PHE A 754 -15.74 51.34 3.00
C PHE A 754 -14.49 50.54 2.61
N SER A 755 -14.63 49.48 1.81
CA SER A 755 -13.49 48.66 1.37
C SER A 755 -12.58 49.39 0.39
N ALA A 756 -13.13 50.21 -0.52
CA ALA A 756 -12.34 51.01 -1.45
C ALA A 756 -11.71 52.24 -0.78
N TYR A 757 -12.32 52.79 0.27
CA TYR A 757 -11.71 53.79 1.14
C TYR A 757 -10.47 53.23 1.85
N VAL A 758 -10.56 52.02 2.41
CA VAL A 758 -9.41 51.33 3.04
C VAL A 758 -8.33 50.98 2.00
N PHE A 759 -8.72 50.55 0.79
CA PHE A 759 -7.79 50.19 -0.28
C PHE A 759 -7.07 51.41 -0.89
N SER A 760 -7.79 52.52 -1.08
CA SER A 760 -7.25 53.82 -1.50
C SER A 760 -6.23 54.37 -0.49
N LEU A 761 -6.54 54.22 0.81
CA LEU A 761 -5.65 54.53 1.93
C LEU A 761 -4.31 53.81 1.81
N VAL A 762 -4.37 52.50 1.54
CA VAL A 762 -3.20 51.62 1.45
C VAL A 762 -2.38 51.95 0.20
N ASN A 763 -3.03 52.18 -0.95
CA ASN A 763 -2.34 52.52 -2.21
C ASN A 763 -1.70 53.91 -2.20
N SER A 764 -2.35 54.92 -1.60
CA SER A 764 -1.81 56.28 -1.48
C SER A 764 -0.53 56.33 -0.61
N LEU A 765 -0.46 55.46 0.40
CA LEU A 765 0.69 55.35 1.30
C LEU A 765 1.82 54.47 0.74
N LEU A 766 1.55 53.68 -0.29
CA LEU A 766 2.52 52.81 -0.98
C LEU A 766 3.05 53.40 -2.29
N SER A 767 2.51 54.53 -2.76
CA SER A 767 3.12 55.27 -3.87
C SER A 767 4.45 55.87 -3.41
N PRO A 768 5.58 55.53 -4.06
CA PRO A 768 6.81 56.29 -3.87
C PRO A 768 6.57 57.70 -4.40
N ASP A 769 7.01 58.73 -3.68
CA ASP A 769 7.06 60.09 -4.18
C ASP A 769 7.74 60.12 -5.57
N GLU A 770 6.99 60.49 -6.62
CA GLU A 770 7.57 61.19 -7.77
C GLU A 770 7.62 62.70 -7.42
N ASN A 771 8.62 63.07 -6.63
CA ASN A 771 9.55 64.20 -6.83
C ASN A 771 10.47 64.42 -5.63
#